data_AF-A0A939JBL6-F1
#
_entry.id   AF-A0A939JBL6-F1
#
_cell.length_a   1.000
_cell.length_b   1.000
_cell.length_c   1.000
_cell.angle_alpha   90.00
_cell.angle_beta   90.00
_cell.angle_gamma   90.00
#
_symmetry.space_group_name_H-M   'P 1'
#
loop_
_entity.id
_entity.type
_entity.pdbx_description
1 polymer ?
#
loop_
_entity_poly.entity_id
_entity_poly.type
_entity_poly.pdbx_seq_one_letter_code
_entity_poly.pdbx_strand_id
1 'polypeptide(L)'
;MTTRHLVAAGLLLASLTTNTASAQTKPAAPAMSQRMTDAFMSWYPDSILIGNRTTARWDYEQGLMMKALERVWMRTGDPKYFTYIQKDLDKFVLPDGSIRTYKQEDYNLDNMATGHALLLMSQVSLGSSAAQQKYIKAAQYLRKQLDGQPRTKAGGFWHKKVYPNQMWLDGLYMAQPFYSEYSNVFNQPAGFDDVAKQFALIEKNLVDPKTGLLYHGYDESKEQKWANKTTGQSPNFWDRGMGWYAMALVDVLDYFPANHPQRAQLVKDLQRLAPVLAKYQDPKTGTWSLVVDQASRKGNYAEASGSSMFVYALAKGVRLGYLDSKYAAVAKKGYDGLLKTFVTTEAGNALAFNGTVSVGGLGGNPYRDGSFEYYLSEPLRKNDLKGVGPFIMASVEMEIAAESATGKGKTVGLDNYFNHEIRKSPLTGEPEPWHYTWEERQHGGFYLWGNQFRELGAKTVTIPTAPTAASLKNVSVYIIVDPDSKKESPKPNFVQPADVQVISEWVKGGGTLVLMANDTSNCEIPRFNTLAKAFGIQFTNTSLNMVQGSQFDQGLVTLPAGNPVFKTARTAYVKELSVLDVKSPAKPLVSSGNSVIMATAKVGKGTVFAIGDPWLYNEYTDGRKIPAKFENFQAGKDLATWLLQQSSAK
;
A
#
# COMPACT_ATOMS: atom_id res chain seq x y z
N MET A 1 -21.96 -54.10 70.08
CA MET A 1 -22.41 -52.81 69.51
C MET A 1 -21.17 -51.94 69.31
N THR A 2 -20.82 -51.72 68.04
CA THR A 2 -19.91 -50.70 67.47
C THR A 2 -18.83 -50.08 68.39
N THR A 3 -17.61 -50.59 68.25
CA THR A 3 -16.35 -49.96 68.64
C THR A 3 -16.06 -48.73 67.75
N ARG A 4 -15.84 -47.56 68.36
CA ARG A 4 -15.21 -46.40 67.71
C ARG A 4 -13.92 -46.07 68.47
N HIS A 5 -12.78 -46.26 67.80
CA HIS A 5 -11.48 -45.80 68.25
C HIS A 5 -11.28 -44.34 67.84
N LEU A 6 -10.93 -43.48 68.80
CA LEU A 6 -10.38 -42.14 68.59
C LEU A 6 -8.88 -42.27 68.29
N VAL A 7 -8.42 -41.70 67.18
CA VAL A 7 -7.00 -41.44 66.91
C VAL A 7 -6.83 -39.98 66.48
N ALA A 8 -5.86 -39.34 67.11
CA ALA A 8 -5.54 -37.93 67.07
C ALA A 8 -5.04 -37.44 65.70
N ALA A 9 -5.38 -36.18 65.38
CA ALA A 9 -4.99 -35.48 64.18
C ALA A 9 -3.53 -35.00 64.25
N GLY A 10 -2.70 -35.43 63.29
CA GLY A 10 -1.42 -34.82 62.97
C GLY A 10 -1.56 -33.93 61.72
N LEU A 11 -1.24 -32.63 61.85
CA LEU A 11 -1.14 -31.72 60.73
C LEU A 11 0.14 -32.01 59.92
N LEU A 12 0.00 -32.40 58.66
CA LEU A 12 1.06 -32.27 57.64
C LEU A 12 0.81 -31.00 56.82
N LEU A 13 1.72 -30.03 56.91
CA LEU A 13 1.80 -28.92 55.95
C LEU A 13 2.38 -29.44 54.63
N ALA A 14 1.56 -29.51 53.59
CA ALA A 14 2.01 -29.68 52.22
C ALA A 14 2.38 -28.30 51.63
N SER A 15 3.66 -28.12 51.31
CA SER A 15 4.18 -26.97 50.56
C SER A 15 3.68 -27.03 49.11
N LEU A 16 2.73 -26.17 48.76
CA LEU A 16 2.28 -25.93 47.39
C LEU A 16 3.36 -25.16 46.62
N THR A 17 4.11 -25.86 45.78
CA THR A 17 4.91 -25.22 44.73
C THR A 17 3.97 -24.76 43.62
N THR A 18 3.76 -23.45 43.51
CA THR A 18 3.03 -22.85 42.40
C THR A 18 3.87 -22.93 41.13
N ASN A 19 3.63 -23.94 40.30
CA ASN A 19 4.07 -23.95 38.91
C ASN A 19 3.33 -22.83 38.16
N THR A 20 3.96 -21.67 38.02
CA THR A 20 3.54 -20.64 37.06
C THR A 20 3.90 -21.12 35.67
N ALA A 21 3.03 -21.94 35.07
CA ALA A 21 3.07 -22.19 33.64
C ALA A 21 2.90 -20.83 32.94
N SER A 22 3.91 -20.40 32.18
CA SER A 22 3.80 -19.21 31.34
C SER A 22 2.66 -19.46 30.35
N ALA A 23 1.56 -18.72 30.50
CA ALA A 23 0.50 -18.73 29.50
C ALA A 23 1.11 -18.23 28.18
N GLN A 24 1.38 -19.14 27.25
CA GLN A 24 1.64 -18.77 25.86
C GLN A 24 0.40 -18.05 25.35
N THR A 25 0.51 -16.73 25.19
CA THR A 25 -0.51 -15.92 24.55
C THR A 25 -0.74 -16.49 23.16
N LYS A 26 -1.97 -16.98 22.90
CA LYS A 26 -2.40 -17.41 21.57
C LYS A 26 -2.04 -16.30 20.56
N PRO A 27 -1.48 -16.62 19.38
CA PRO A 27 -1.18 -15.61 18.37
C PRO A 27 -2.44 -14.78 18.07
N ALA A 28 -2.29 -13.47 17.95
CA ALA A 28 -3.38 -12.60 17.53
C ALA A 28 -3.92 -13.09 16.18
N ALA A 29 -5.25 -13.03 15.99
CA ALA A 29 -5.83 -13.37 14.70
C ALA A 29 -5.28 -12.42 13.61
N PRO A 30 -5.07 -12.90 12.37
CA PRO A 30 -4.65 -12.04 11.27
C PRO A 30 -5.61 -10.87 11.05
N ALA A 31 -5.11 -9.80 10.46
CA ALA A 31 -5.89 -8.60 10.17
C ALA A 31 -7.05 -8.90 9.21
N MET A 32 -8.10 -8.07 9.20
CA MET A 32 -9.32 -8.33 8.43
C MET A 32 -9.03 -8.37 6.92
N SER A 33 -8.14 -7.50 6.44
CA SER A 33 -7.65 -7.48 5.06
C SER A 33 -7.04 -8.83 4.64
N GLN A 34 -6.15 -9.39 5.46
CA GLN A 34 -5.54 -10.70 5.25
C GLN A 34 -6.59 -11.82 5.27
N ARG A 35 -7.47 -11.84 6.27
CA ARG A 35 -8.50 -12.88 6.41
C ARG A 35 -9.44 -12.95 5.21
N MET A 36 -9.88 -11.79 4.69
CA MET A 36 -10.74 -11.76 3.50
C MET A 36 -9.97 -12.13 2.23
N THR A 37 -8.71 -11.71 2.11
CA THR A 37 -7.86 -12.07 0.97
C THR A 37 -7.58 -13.57 0.94
N ASP A 38 -7.29 -14.18 2.09
CA ASP A 38 -7.11 -15.62 2.24
C ASP A 38 -8.40 -16.39 1.90
N ALA A 39 -9.56 -15.88 2.34
CA ALA A 39 -10.85 -16.45 1.95
C ALA A 39 -11.06 -16.38 0.42
N PHE A 40 -10.78 -15.23 -0.20
CA PHE A 40 -10.85 -15.07 -1.65
C PHE A 40 -9.94 -16.06 -2.40
N MET A 41 -8.67 -16.18 -1.99
CA MET A 41 -7.73 -17.11 -2.61
C MET A 41 -8.18 -18.58 -2.45
N SER A 42 -8.91 -18.90 -1.38
CA SER A 42 -9.51 -20.24 -1.20
C SER A 42 -10.69 -20.52 -2.14
N TRP A 43 -11.46 -19.49 -2.53
CA TRP A 43 -12.54 -19.63 -3.51
C TRP A 43 -12.00 -19.80 -4.93
N TYR A 44 -10.84 -19.19 -5.21
CA TYR A 44 -10.24 -19.15 -6.53
C TYR A 44 -8.76 -19.59 -6.50
N PRO A 45 -8.41 -20.84 -6.13
CA PRO A 45 -7.02 -21.25 -5.94
C PRO A 45 -6.18 -21.23 -7.24
N ASP A 46 -6.84 -21.32 -8.39
CA ASP A 46 -6.19 -21.37 -9.69
C ASP A 46 -6.36 -20.10 -10.51
N SER A 47 -7.58 -19.70 -10.81
CA SER A 47 -7.88 -18.52 -11.64
C SER A 47 -9.14 -17.84 -11.18
N ILE A 48 -9.18 -16.53 -11.38
CA ILE A 48 -10.33 -15.70 -11.04
C ILE A 48 -11.44 -15.89 -12.09
N LEU A 49 -12.54 -16.55 -11.70
CA LEU A 49 -13.75 -16.67 -12.52
C LEU A 49 -14.73 -15.57 -12.16
N ILE A 50 -15.28 -14.91 -13.17
CA ILE A 50 -16.16 -13.74 -13.01
C ILE A 50 -17.60 -14.10 -13.33
N GLY A 51 -18.49 -13.81 -12.37
CA GLY A 51 -19.89 -14.17 -12.45
C GLY A 51 -20.09 -15.65 -12.73
N ASN A 52 -20.93 -15.97 -13.71
CA ASN A 52 -21.26 -17.36 -14.07
C ASN A 52 -20.37 -17.90 -15.21
N ARG A 53 -19.24 -17.26 -15.51
CA ARG A 53 -18.34 -17.72 -16.58
C ARG A 53 -17.67 -19.04 -16.18
N THR A 54 -17.53 -19.93 -17.16
CA THR A 54 -16.79 -21.19 -17.03
C THR A 54 -15.31 -21.06 -17.34
N THR A 55 -14.88 -19.91 -17.91
CA THR A 55 -13.49 -19.64 -18.26
C THR A 55 -13.07 -18.24 -17.81
N ALA A 56 -11.86 -18.14 -17.25
CA ALA A 56 -11.27 -16.87 -16.84
C ALA A 56 -10.90 -16.02 -18.07
N ARG A 57 -11.03 -14.70 -17.96
CA ARG A 57 -10.80 -13.73 -19.03
C ARG A 57 -10.17 -12.46 -18.46
N TRP A 58 -9.49 -11.71 -19.31
CA TRP A 58 -9.02 -10.37 -19.00
C TRP A 58 -10.22 -9.46 -18.71
N ASP A 59 -10.33 -9.00 -17.48
CA ASP A 59 -11.54 -8.32 -17.00
C ASP A 59 -11.24 -7.46 -15.77
N TYR A 60 -11.99 -6.38 -15.56
CA TYR A 60 -11.72 -5.40 -14.52
C TYR A 60 -11.90 -5.97 -13.11
N GLU A 61 -12.79 -6.93 -12.88
CA GLU A 61 -13.01 -7.51 -11.55
C GLU A 61 -11.79 -8.32 -11.09
N GLN A 62 -11.11 -8.97 -12.03
CA GLN A 62 -9.81 -9.61 -11.80
C GLN A 62 -8.76 -8.56 -11.44
N GLY A 63 -8.67 -7.46 -12.20
CA GLY A 63 -7.75 -6.35 -11.92
C GLY A 63 -7.99 -5.68 -10.57
N LEU A 64 -9.25 -5.51 -10.19
CA LEU A 64 -9.67 -5.00 -8.89
C LEU A 64 -9.17 -5.89 -7.76
N MET A 65 -9.33 -7.21 -7.88
CA MET A 65 -8.82 -8.15 -6.90
C MET A 65 -7.28 -8.13 -6.85
N MET A 66 -6.60 -8.07 -8.00
CA MET A 66 -5.14 -7.95 -8.02
C MET A 66 -4.66 -6.70 -7.29
N LYS A 67 -5.36 -5.57 -7.43
CA LYS A 67 -5.05 -4.36 -6.67
C LYS A 67 -5.24 -4.56 -5.17
N ALA A 68 -6.33 -5.22 -4.76
CA ALA A 68 -6.56 -5.56 -3.36
C ALA A 68 -5.45 -6.46 -2.78
N LEU A 69 -5.04 -7.51 -3.51
CA LEU A 69 -3.94 -8.38 -3.13
C LEU A 69 -2.60 -7.63 -3.05
N GLU A 70 -2.33 -6.70 -3.99
CA GLU A 70 -1.14 -5.84 -3.94
C GLU A 70 -1.11 -5.04 -2.63
N ARG A 71 -2.23 -4.42 -2.24
CA ARG A 71 -2.31 -3.64 -1.00
C ARG A 71 -2.02 -4.49 0.23
N VAL A 72 -2.50 -5.73 0.28
CA VAL A 72 -2.20 -6.64 1.39
C VAL A 72 -0.75 -7.09 1.36
N TRP A 73 -0.20 -7.46 0.20
CA TRP A 73 1.23 -7.79 0.07
C TRP A 73 2.14 -6.66 0.55
N MET A 74 1.89 -5.42 0.10
CA MET A 74 2.68 -4.26 0.52
C MET A 74 2.64 -4.02 2.03
N ARG A 75 1.52 -4.38 2.67
CA ARG A 75 1.32 -4.21 4.11
C ARG A 75 1.91 -5.36 4.94
N THR A 76 2.07 -6.55 4.39
CA THR A 76 2.44 -7.74 5.16
C THR A 76 3.78 -8.37 4.75
N GLY A 77 4.30 -8.06 3.56
CA GLY A 77 5.45 -8.74 2.98
C GLY A 77 5.22 -10.24 2.70
N ASP A 78 3.95 -10.69 2.71
CA ASP A 78 3.63 -12.12 2.54
C ASP A 78 3.62 -12.48 1.04
N PRO A 79 4.58 -13.30 0.57
CA PRO A 79 4.79 -13.54 -0.85
C PRO A 79 3.65 -14.29 -1.53
N LYS A 80 2.75 -14.94 -0.76
CA LYS A 80 1.64 -15.70 -1.34
C LYS A 80 0.70 -14.82 -2.17
N TYR A 81 0.48 -13.57 -1.75
CA TYR A 81 -0.38 -12.63 -2.45
C TYR A 81 0.25 -12.18 -3.77
N PHE A 82 1.54 -11.83 -3.75
CA PHE A 82 2.29 -11.49 -4.96
C PHE A 82 2.32 -12.68 -5.95
N THR A 83 2.63 -13.87 -5.45
CA THR A 83 2.70 -15.11 -6.23
C THR A 83 1.36 -15.40 -6.90
N TYR A 84 0.25 -15.17 -6.20
CA TYR A 84 -1.08 -15.31 -6.77
C TYR A 84 -1.33 -14.34 -7.92
N ILE A 85 -1.02 -13.05 -7.75
CA ILE A 85 -1.15 -12.03 -8.81
C ILE A 85 -0.35 -12.45 -10.04
N GLN A 86 0.91 -12.85 -9.85
CA GLN A 86 1.79 -13.24 -10.96
C GLN A 86 1.29 -14.50 -11.67
N LYS A 87 0.93 -15.55 -10.91
CA LYS A 87 0.37 -16.81 -11.46
C LYS A 87 -0.87 -16.55 -12.30
N ASP A 88 -1.74 -15.64 -11.86
CA ASP A 88 -2.97 -15.34 -12.60
C ASP A 88 -2.67 -14.52 -13.86
N LEU A 89 -1.82 -13.48 -13.79
CA LEU A 89 -1.40 -12.70 -14.96
C LEU A 89 -0.70 -13.54 -16.03
N ASP A 90 0.12 -14.52 -15.63
CA ASP A 90 0.85 -15.41 -16.54
C ASP A 90 -0.07 -16.24 -17.44
N LYS A 91 -1.34 -16.39 -17.07
CA LYS A 91 -2.33 -17.07 -17.91
C LYS A 91 -2.80 -16.21 -19.07
N PHE A 92 -2.63 -14.89 -19.00
CA PHE A 92 -3.14 -13.95 -19.99
C PHE A 92 -2.03 -13.28 -20.80
N VAL A 93 -0.91 -12.94 -20.17
CA VAL A 93 0.19 -12.19 -20.83
C VAL A 93 1.16 -13.16 -21.50
N LEU A 94 1.18 -13.13 -22.83
CA LEU A 94 2.08 -13.95 -23.65
C LEU A 94 3.50 -13.36 -23.71
N PRO A 95 4.52 -14.13 -24.13
CA PRO A 95 5.91 -13.66 -24.17
C PRO A 95 6.15 -12.43 -25.06
N ASP A 96 5.31 -12.21 -26.07
CA ASP A 96 5.38 -11.04 -26.96
C ASP A 96 4.69 -9.78 -26.38
N GLY A 97 4.02 -9.91 -25.22
CA GLY A 97 3.24 -8.85 -24.58
C GLY A 97 1.78 -8.79 -25.02
N SER A 98 1.33 -9.65 -25.94
CA SER A 98 -0.09 -9.77 -26.25
C SER A 98 -0.87 -10.36 -25.08
N ILE A 99 -2.14 -9.96 -24.95
CA ILE A 99 -2.99 -10.31 -23.81
C ILE A 99 -4.15 -11.17 -24.32
N ARG A 100 -4.23 -12.43 -23.87
CA ARG A 100 -5.31 -13.34 -24.24
C ARG A 100 -6.66 -12.77 -23.86
N THR A 101 -7.65 -12.97 -24.71
CA THR A 101 -9.07 -12.54 -24.55
C THR A 101 -9.31 -11.03 -24.58
N TYR A 102 -8.27 -10.20 -24.49
CA TYR A 102 -8.36 -8.76 -24.68
C TYR A 102 -8.38 -8.42 -26.18
N LYS A 103 -9.27 -7.50 -26.56
CA LYS A 103 -9.42 -6.98 -27.92
C LYS A 103 -9.40 -5.45 -27.85
N GLN A 104 -8.36 -4.85 -28.41
CA GLN A 104 -8.18 -3.39 -28.37
C GLN A 104 -9.30 -2.67 -29.15
N GLU A 105 -9.83 -3.30 -30.19
CA GLU A 105 -10.82 -2.73 -31.11
C GLU A 105 -12.21 -2.56 -30.48
N ASP A 106 -12.44 -3.20 -29.34
CA ASP A 106 -13.65 -3.03 -28.53
C ASP A 106 -13.68 -1.66 -27.83
N TYR A 107 -12.50 -1.01 -27.69
CA TYR A 107 -12.30 0.25 -26.96
C TYR A 107 -13.10 0.29 -25.66
N ASN A 108 -12.94 -0.75 -24.85
CA ASN A 108 -13.66 -0.93 -23.60
C ASN A 108 -12.77 -0.47 -22.45
N LEU A 109 -13.18 0.58 -21.73
CA LEU A 109 -12.42 1.10 -20.60
C LEU A 109 -12.27 0.09 -19.46
N ASP A 110 -13.21 -0.85 -19.29
CA ASP A 110 -13.14 -1.87 -18.23
C ASP A 110 -11.84 -2.69 -18.32
N ASN A 111 -11.35 -2.94 -19.53
CA ASN A 111 -10.11 -3.71 -19.74
C ASN A 111 -8.87 -3.00 -19.17
N MET A 112 -8.94 -1.71 -18.86
CA MET A 112 -7.78 -0.93 -18.42
C MET A 112 -7.43 -1.18 -16.94
N ALA A 113 -8.40 -1.55 -16.09
CA ALA A 113 -8.20 -1.66 -14.64
C ALA A 113 -7.14 -2.71 -14.28
N THR A 114 -7.12 -3.82 -15.01
CA THR A 114 -6.15 -4.92 -14.80
C THR A 114 -4.73 -4.53 -15.22
N GLY A 115 -4.58 -3.45 -15.98
CA GLY A 115 -3.28 -2.89 -16.36
C GLY A 115 -2.41 -2.46 -15.18
N HIS A 116 -3.00 -2.13 -14.02
CA HIS A 116 -2.24 -1.85 -12.80
C HIS A 116 -1.34 -3.00 -12.37
N ALA A 117 -1.82 -4.24 -12.52
CA ALA A 117 -1.04 -5.40 -12.17
C ALA A 117 0.15 -5.59 -13.12
N LEU A 118 0.03 -5.16 -14.39
CA LEU A 118 1.16 -5.10 -15.32
C LEU A 118 2.18 -4.03 -14.91
N LEU A 119 1.70 -2.87 -14.46
CA LEU A 119 2.55 -1.79 -13.96
C LEU A 119 3.30 -2.22 -12.69
N LEU A 120 2.65 -2.93 -11.78
CA LEU A 120 3.30 -3.57 -10.64
C LEU A 120 4.44 -4.49 -11.12
N MET A 121 4.15 -5.44 -12.01
CA MET A 121 5.14 -6.39 -12.51
C MET A 121 6.29 -5.74 -13.28
N SER A 122 6.05 -4.58 -13.91
CA SER A 122 7.10 -3.81 -14.59
C SER A 122 8.10 -3.15 -13.64
N GLN A 123 7.67 -2.82 -12.42
CA GLN A 123 8.47 -2.05 -11.46
C GLN A 123 9.22 -2.93 -10.46
N VAL A 124 8.79 -4.17 -10.20
CA VAL A 124 9.43 -5.08 -9.25
C VAL A 124 10.44 -6.01 -9.92
N SER A 125 11.39 -6.54 -9.15
CA SER A 125 12.28 -7.60 -9.63
C SER A 125 11.49 -8.88 -9.91
N LEU A 126 11.82 -9.55 -11.02
CA LEU A 126 11.27 -10.86 -11.41
C LEU A 126 12.40 -11.84 -11.72
N GLY A 127 12.06 -13.12 -11.93
CA GLY A 127 13.05 -14.18 -12.14
C GLY A 127 13.95 -14.02 -13.39
N SER A 128 13.58 -13.16 -14.35
CA SER A 128 14.43 -12.81 -15.49
C SER A 128 14.03 -11.47 -16.11
N SER A 129 14.95 -10.86 -16.86
CA SER A 129 14.66 -9.66 -17.67
C SER A 129 13.56 -9.92 -18.71
N ALA A 130 13.54 -11.11 -19.32
CA ALA A 130 12.50 -11.51 -20.26
C ALA A 130 11.10 -11.54 -19.60
N ALA A 131 11.02 -12.01 -18.34
CA ALA A 131 9.78 -12.02 -17.58
C ALA A 131 9.27 -10.59 -17.29
N GLN A 132 10.16 -9.63 -17.02
CA GLN A 132 9.78 -8.23 -16.84
C GLN A 132 9.36 -7.57 -18.15
N GLN A 133 10.09 -7.83 -19.23
CA GLN A 133 9.84 -7.22 -20.55
C GLN A 133 8.48 -7.60 -21.13
N LYS A 134 7.97 -8.81 -20.92
CA LYS A 134 6.61 -9.16 -21.40
C LYS A 134 5.52 -8.30 -20.74
N TYR A 135 5.66 -7.96 -19.46
CA TYR A 135 4.67 -7.11 -18.76
C TYR A 135 4.78 -5.64 -19.18
N ILE A 136 6.00 -5.14 -19.42
CA ILE A 136 6.22 -3.80 -19.99
C ILE A 136 5.51 -3.68 -21.34
N LYS A 137 5.72 -4.65 -22.25
CA LYS A 137 5.04 -4.68 -23.56
C LYS A 137 3.52 -4.76 -23.43
N ALA A 138 3.01 -5.58 -22.51
CA ALA A 138 1.58 -5.68 -22.26
C ALA A 138 0.97 -4.38 -21.72
N ALA A 139 1.66 -3.69 -20.80
CA ALA A 139 1.23 -2.38 -20.31
C ALA A 139 1.21 -1.32 -21.43
N GLN A 140 2.24 -1.31 -22.30
CA GLN A 140 2.29 -0.46 -23.49
C GLN A 140 1.14 -0.77 -24.46
N TYR A 141 0.82 -2.05 -24.67
CA TYR A 141 -0.28 -2.49 -25.53
C TYR A 141 -1.65 -2.04 -25.02
N LEU A 142 -1.92 -2.15 -23.72
CA LEU A 142 -3.14 -1.59 -23.12
C LEU A 142 -3.18 -0.07 -23.24
N ARG A 143 -2.09 0.62 -22.89
CA ARG A 143 -2.00 2.08 -22.97
C ARG A 143 -2.33 2.60 -24.37
N LYS A 144 -1.91 1.88 -25.42
CA LYS A 144 -2.19 2.23 -26.83
C LYS A 144 -3.70 2.29 -27.14
N GLN A 145 -4.55 1.57 -26.41
CA GLN A 145 -6.01 1.70 -26.55
C GLN A 145 -6.47 3.15 -26.32
N LEU A 146 -5.90 3.83 -25.31
CA LEU A 146 -6.31 5.18 -24.93
C LEU A 146 -5.99 6.25 -25.99
N ASP A 147 -5.02 5.98 -26.88
CA ASP A 147 -4.73 6.88 -28.01
C ASP A 147 -5.86 6.88 -29.03
N GLY A 148 -6.50 5.73 -29.24
CA GLY A 148 -7.61 5.54 -30.18
C GLY A 148 -9.00 5.51 -29.53
N GLN A 149 -9.09 5.59 -28.20
CA GLN A 149 -10.36 5.52 -27.47
C GLN A 149 -11.30 6.61 -27.98
N PRO A 150 -12.50 6.26 -28.47
CA PRO A 150 -13.47 7.24 -28.94
C PRO A 150 -13.84 8.24 -27.84
N ARG A 151 -14.12 9.48 -28.23
CA ARG A 151 -14.39 10.57 -27.28
C ARG A 151 -15.64 11.35 -27.65
N THR A 152 -16.28 11.93 -26.63
CA THR A 152 -17.27 12.98 -26.78
C THR A 152 -16.65 14.21 -27.47
N LYS A 153 -17.47 15.15 -27.95
CA LYS A 153 -16.99 16.41 -28.53
C LYS A 153 -16.15 17.21 -27.54
N ALA A 154 -16.49 17.14 -26.24
CA ALA A 154 -15.71 17.77 -25.19
C ALA A 154 -14.38 17.05 -24.89
N GLY A 155 -14.13 15.87 -25.47
CA GLY A 155 -12.90 15.09 -25.32
C GLY A 155 -12.92 14.05 -24.19
N GLY A 156 -14.10 13.73 -23.66
CA GLY A 156 -14.29 12.71 -22.64
C GLY A 156 -14.35 11.31 -23.24
N PHE A 157 -13.70 10.32 -22.64
CA PHE A 157 -13.70 8.96 -23.15
C PHE A 157 -15.11 8.38 -23.19
N TRP A 158 -15.49 7.80 -24.33
CA TRP A 158 -16.63 6.89 -24.35
C TRP A 158 -16.33 5.72 -23.45
N HIS A 159 -17.32 5.28 -22.67
CA HIS A 159 -17.15 4.17 -21.75
C HIS A 159 -16.76 2.88 -22.51
N LYS A 160 -17.41 2.63 -23.65
CA LYS A 160 -17.08 1.56 -24.61
C LYS A 160 -17.39 2.01 -26.03
N LYS A 161 -16.79 1.40 -27.05
CA LYS A 161 -17.19 1.64 -28.46
C LYS A 161 -18.68 1.42 -28.70
N VAL A 162 -19.27 0.43 -28.02
CA VAL A 162 -20.70 0.09 -28.10
C VAL A 162 -21.61 1.06 -27.34
N TYR A 163 -21.05 1.99 -26.56
CA TYR A 163 -21.78 3.04 -25.84
C TYR A 163 -21.34 4.41 -26.37
N PRO A 164 -21.74 4.77 -27.59
CA PRO A 164 -21.31 6.02 -28.21
C PRO A 164 -21.77 7.22 -27.38
N ASN A 165 -20.91 8.24 -27.31
CA ASN A 165 -21.11 9.52 -26.64
C ASN A 165 -21.36 9.47 -25.13
N GLN A 166 -21.14 8.31 -24.49
CA GLN A 166 -21.47 8.08 -23.09
C GLN A 166 -20.24 8.09 -22.19
N MET A 167 -20.28 8.90 -21.15
CA MET A 167 -19.33 8.86 -20.02
C MET A 167 -20.04 8.31 -18.79
N TRP A 168 -19.48 7.28 -18.15
CA TRP A 168 -20.00 6.68 -16.91
C TRP A 168 -18.97 6.88 -15.80
N LEU A 169 -19.43 7.04 -14.56
CA LEU A 169 -18.55 7.19 -13.38
C LEU A 169 -17.54 6.04 -13.27
N ASP A 170 -17.99 4.82 -13.55
CA ASP A 170 -17.21 3.58 -13.55
C ASP A 170 -15.94 3.73 -14.39
N GLY A 171 -16.05 4.33 -15.57
CA GLY A 171 -14.94 4.53 -16.51
C GLY A 171 -13.79 5.34 -15.92
N LEU A 172 -14.03 6.15 -14.88
CA LEU A 172 -12.95 6.85 -14.19
C LEU A 172 -12.05 5.89 -13.43
N TYR A 173 -12.61 4.97 -12.64
CA TYR A 173 -11.79 3.99 -11.94
C TYR A 173 -11.13 3.00 -12.89
N MET A 174 -11.83 2.60 -13.96
CA MET A 174 -11.28 1.61 -14.87
C MET A 174 -10.02 2.11 -15.59
N ALA A 175 -9.99 3.38 -16.00
CA ALA A 175 -8.92 3.90 -16.84
C ALA A 175 -7.98 4.91 -16.16
N GLN A 176 -8.49 5.82 -15.32
CA GLN A 176 -7.69 6.98 -14.90
C GLN A 176 -6.58 6.64 -13.91
N PRO A 177 -6.78 5.78 -12.90
CA PRO A 177 -5.69 5.28 -12.07
C PRO A 177 -4.59 4.62 -12.90
N PHE A 178 -4.94 3.73 -13.84
CA PHE A 178 -3.95 3.06 -14.70
C PHE A 178 -3.19 4.07 -15.55
N TYR A 179 -3.91 5.02 -16.16
CA TYR A 179 -3.31 6.02 -17.01
C TYR A 179 -2.40 6.98 -16.24
N SER A 180 -2.77 7.34 -15.01
CA SER A 180 -1.96 8.19 -14.13
C SER A 180 -0.67 7.46 -13.71
N GLU A 181 -0.77 6.20 -13.29
CA GLU A 181 0.39 5.39 -12.94
C GLU A 181 1.31 5.19 -14.14
N TYR A 182 0.75 4.83 -15.30
CA TYR A 182 1.51 4.66 -16.53
C TYR A 182 2.26 5.95 -16.90
N SER A 183 1.58 7.11 -16.80
CA SER A 183 2.16 8.41 -17.11
C SER A 183 3.31 8.77 -16.18
N ASN A 184 3.21 8.42 -14.89
CA ASN A 184 4.30 8.59 -13.93
C ASN A 184 5.47 7.63 -14.24
N VAL A 185 5.19 6.34 -14.38
CA VAL A 185 6.20 5.27 -14.52
C VAL A 185 7.00 5.40 -15.83
N PHE A 186 6.34 5.78 -16.92
CA PHE A 186 6.98 5.91 -18.24
C PHE A 186 7.29 7.37 -18.63
N ASN A 187 7.23 8.31 -17.67
CA ASN A 187 7.49 9.73 -17.88
C ASN A 187 6.72 10.35 -19.08
N GLN A 188 5.40 10.14 -19.11
CA GLN A 188 4.49 10.69 -20.13
C GLN A 188 3.56 11.76 -19.53
N PRO A 189 4.05 12.97 -19.23
CA PRO A 189 3.32 13.96 -18.43
C PRO A 189 1.99 14.43 -19.05
N ALA A 190 1.85 14.40 -20.37
CA ALA A 190 0.60 14.77 -21.06
C ALA A 190 -0.61 13.92 -20.63
N GLY A 191 -0.38 12.71 -20.12
CA GLY A 191 -1.45 11.87 -19.59
C GLY A 191 -2.13 12.44 -18.34
N PHE A 192 -1.42 13.22 -17.52
CA PHE A 192 -2.02 13.84 -16.33
C PHE A 192 -3.06 14.92 -16.70
N ASP A 193 -2.81 15.69 -17.75
CA ASP A 193 -3.78 16.69 -18.24
C ASP A 193 -5.04 16.03 -18.80
N ASP A 194 -4.90 14.93 -19.55
CA ASP A 194 -6.06 14.20 -20.07
C ASP A 194 -6.84 13.53 -18.93
N VAL A 195 -6.16 12.90 -17.96
CA VAL A 195 -6.80 12.35 -16.76
C VAL A 195 -7.61 13.43 -16.04
N ALA A 196 -7.00 14.59 -15.74
CA ALA A 196 -7.69 15.68 -15.07
C ALA A 196 -8.91 16.17 -15.86
N LYS A 197 -8.81 16.21 -17.19
CA LYS A 197 -9.93 16.55 -18.06
C LYS A 197 -11.09 15.55 -17.94
N GLN A 198 -10.81 14.25 -17.81
CA GLN A 198 -11.87 13.24 -17.60
C GLN A 198 -12.65 13.51 -16.32
N PHE A 199 -11.98 13.81 -15.21
CA PHE A 199 -12.64 14.19 -13.95
C PHE A 199 -13.44 15.47 -14.08
N ALA A 200 -12.87 16.52 -14.69
CA ALA A 200 -13.55 17.80 -14.89
C ALA A 200 -14.84 17.67 -15.72
N LEU A 201 -14.86 16.80 -16.74
CA LEU A 201 -16.05 16.53 -17.54
C LEU A 201 -17.11 15.76 -16.76
N ILE A 202 -16.70 14.81 -15.91
CA ILE A 202 -17.61 14.08 -15.03
C ILE A 202 -18.24 15.03 -14.00
N GLU A 203 -17.42 15.84 -13.31
CA GLU A 203 -17.89 16.84 -12.34
C GLU A 203 -18.86 17.84 -12.99
N LYS A 204 -18.54 18.34 -14.18
CA LYS A 204 -19.39 19.28 -14.91
C LYS A 204 -20.76 18.70 -15.28
N ASN A 205 -20.81 17.45 -15.72
CA ASN A 205 -22.01 16.90 -16.36
C ASN A 205 -22.83 15.96 -15.46
N LEU A 206 -22.25 15.39 -14.40
CA LEU A 206 -22.92 14.39 -13.56
C LEU A 206 -23.27 14.86 -12.16
N VAL A 207 -22.64 15.92 -11.63
CA VAL A 207 -23.00 16.45 -10.31
C VAL A 207 -24.38 17.09 -10.37
N ASP A 208 -25.28 16.61 -9.52
CA ASP A 208 -26.54 17.29 -9.25
C ASP A 208 -26.30 18.46 -8.29
N PRO A 209 -26.58 19.72 -8.68
CA PRO A 209 -26.34 20.87 -7.82
C PRO A 209 -27.23 20.91 -6.57
N LYS A 210 -28.33 20.14 -6.53
CA LYS A 210 -29.25 20.12 -5.38
C LYS A 210 -28.75 19.22 -4.25
N THR A 211 -28.33 18.01 -4.60
CA THR A 211 -27.91 16.98 -3.63
C THR A 211 -26.40 16.92 -3.44
N GLY A 212 -25.63 17.32 -4.45
CA GLY A 212 -24.18 17.11 -4.54
C GLY A 212 -23.77 15.69 -4.95
N LEU A 213 -24.72 14.79 -5.18
CA LEU A 213 -24.48 13.43 -5.66
C LEU A 213 -24.17 13.45 -7.18
N LEU A 214 -23.60 12.35 -7.68
CA LEU A 214 -23.32 12.20 -9.12
C LEU A 214 -24.22 11.15 -9.75
N TYR A 215 -24.89 11.51 -10.84
CA TYR A 215 -25.61 10.55 -11.67
C TYR A 215 -24.64 9.50 -12.24
N HIS A 216 -25.11 8.27 -12.45
CA HIS A 216 -24.26 7.16 -12.92
C HIS A 216 -23.60 7.46 -14.27
N GLY A 217 -24.35 7.95 -15.25
CA GLY A 217 -23.82 8.22 -16.59
C GLY A 217 -24.48 9.39 -17.30
N TYR A 218 -23.78 9.91 -18.30
CA TYR A 218 -24.23 11.01 -19.15
C TYR A 218 -23.99 10.64 -20.61
N ASP A 219 -25.01 10.85 -21.44
CA ASP A 219 -24.95 10.72 -22.90
C ASP A 219 -24.93 12.12 -23.54
N GLU A 220 -23.82 12.48 -24.19
CA GLU A 220 -23.67 13.79 -24.85
C GLU A 220 -24.63 13.97 -26.03
N SER A 221 -25.01 12.90 -26.74
CA SER A 221 -26.00 12.99 -27.82
C SER A 221 -27.44 13.02 -27.31
N LYS A 222 -27.68 12.57 -26.07
CA LYS A 222 -29.01 12.46 -25.43
C LYS A 222 -29.96 11.52 -26.18
N GLU A 223 -29.41 10.64 -27.01
CA GLU A 223 -30.16 9.69 -27.84
C GLU A 223 -30.59 8.46 -27.05
N GLN A 224 -29.82 8.06 -26.03
CA GLN A 224 -30.22 6.98 -25.14
C GLN A 224 -31.58 7.26 -24.48
N LYS A 225 -32.41 6.23 -24.29
CA LYS A 225 -33.76 6.40 -23.71
C LYS A 225 -33.70 6.73 -22.22
N TRP A 226 -32.65 6.30 -21.53
CA TRP A 226 -32.42 6.63 -20.11
C TRP A 226 -31.92 8.07 -19.91
N ALA A 227 -31.38 8.69 -20.97
CA ALA A 227 -30.74 9.99 -20.88
C ALA A 227 -31.80 11.10 -20.82
N ASN A 228 -31.67 11.97 -19.82
CA ASN A 228 -32.47 13.18 -19.71
C ASN A 228 -32.33 14.04 -20.98
N LYS A 229 -33.45 14.47 -21.57
CA LYS A 229 -33.43 15.18 -22.86
C LYS A 229 -32.81 16.58 -22.81
N THR A 230 -32.69 17.16 -21.62
CA THR A 230 -32.00 18.45 -21.40
C THR A 230 -30.56 18.22 -21.02
N THR A 231 -30.32 17.40 -19.99
CA THR A 231 -28.99 17.29 -19.34
C THR A 231 -28.19 16.09 -19.77
N GLY A 232 -28.76 15.13 -20.50
CA GLY A 232 -28.14 13.85 -20.90
C GLY A 232 -27.89 12.85 -19.77
N GLN A 233 -28.20 13.21 -18.52
CA GLN A 233 -27.91 12.42 -17.32
C GLN A 233 -28.84 11.20 -17.21
N SER A 234 -28.32 10.12 -16.62
CA SER A 234 -29.11 8.98 -16.12
C SER A 234 -30.00 9.39 -14.94
N PRO A 235 -31.05 8.65 -14.60
CA PRO A 235 -32.07 9.17 -13.69
C PRO A 235 -31.78 9.00 -12.19
N ASN A 236 -30.80 8.19 -11.76
CA ASN A 236 -30.54 7.94 -10.33
C ASN A 236 -29.05 8.00 -9.94
N PHE A 237 -28.81 8.16 -8.64
CA PHE A 237 -27.51 8.17 -7.99
C PHE A 237 -27.16 6.77 -7.46
N TRP A 238 -26.56 5.96 -8.33
CA TRP A 238 -26.13 4.61 -7.97
C TRP A 238 -24.84 4.64 -7.14
N ASP A 239 -24.87 3.99 -5.99
CA ASP A 239 -23.81 4.03 -5.00
C ASP A 239 -22.46 3.55 -5.54
N ARG A 240 -22.39 2.38 -6.21
CA ARG A 240 -21.13 1.86 -6.75
C ARG A 240 -20.54 2.75 -7.83
N GLY A 241 -21.37 3.34 -8.70
CA GLY A 241 -20.90 4.31 -9.69
C GLY A 241 -20.15 5.46 -9.00
N MET A 242 -20.75 6.03 -7.95
CA MET A 242 -20.08 7.05 -7.13
C MET A 242 -18.90 6.50 -6.32
N GLY A 243 -18.94 5.23 -5.93
CA GLY A 243 -17.85 4.54 -5.27
C GLY A 243 -16.61 4.47 -6.16
N TRP A 244 -16.77 4.09 -7.43
CA TRP A 244 -15.69 4.11 -8.42
C TRP A 244 -15.12 5.50 -8.61
N TYR A 245 -15.98 6.51 -8.69
CA TYR A 245 -15.56 7.90 -8.73
C TYR A 245 -14.67 8.28 -7.54
N ALA A 246 -15.14 7.96 -6.32
CA ALA A 246 -14.44 8.28 -5.08
C ALA A 246 -13.08 7.57 -4.97
N MET A 247 -13.03 6.29 -5.35
CA MET A 247 -11.78 5.52 -5.42
C MET A 247 -10.81 6.12 -6.43
N ALA A 248 -11.30 6.43 -7.64
CA ALA A 248 -10.46 6.99 -8.70
C ALA A 248 -9.81 8.31 -8.27
N LEU A 249 -10.56 9.20 -7.60
CA LEU A 249 -10.04 10.48 -7.08
C LEU A 249 -8.83 10.28 -6.16
N VAL A 250 -8.91 9.37 -5.19
CA VAL A 250 -7.82 9.15 -4.23
C VAL A 250 -6.65 8.38 -4.84
N ASP A 251 -6.91 7.54 -5.85
CA ASP A 251 -5.89 6.68 -6.46
C ASP A 251 -5.06 7.41 -7.52
N VAL A 252 -5.64 8.31 -8.30
CA VAL A 252 -4.84 9.13 -9.24
C VAL A 252 -3.88 10.05 -8.49
N LEU A 253 -4.26 10.53 -7.31
CA LEU A 253 -3.45 11.42 -6.49
C LEU A 253 -2.18 10.77 -5.92
N ASP A 254 -2.05 9.44 -5.98
CA ASP A 254 -0.81 8.74 -5.65
C ASP A 254 0.29 9.00 -6.70
N TYR A 255 -0.08 9.37 -7.94
CA TYR A 255 0.82 9.49 -9.09
C TYR A 255 0.91 10.92 -9.65
N PHE A 256 -0.06 11.78 -9.37
CA PHE A 256 -0.04 13.17 -9.85
C PHE A 256 1.14 13.95 -9.23
N PRO A 257 1.97 14.63 -10.04
CA PRO A 257 3.05 15.47 -9.53
C PRO A 257 2.52 16.52 -8.56
N ALA A 258 3.22 16.74 -7.44
CA ALA A 258 2.76 17.63 -6.37
C ALA A 258 2.48 19.07 -6.84
N ASN A 259 3.20 19.53 -7.88
CA ASN A 259 3.09 20.85 -8.51
C ASN A 259 2.19 20.86 -9.76
N HIS A 260 1.55 19.75 -10.13
CA HIS A 260 0.68 19.71 -11.31
C HIS A 260 -0.51 20.68 -11.14
N PRO A 261 -0.82 21.57 -12.11
CA PRO A 261 -1.84 22.61 -11.94
C PRO A 261 -3.23 22.06 -11.59
N GLN A 262 -3.58 20.90 -12.13
CA GLN A 262 -4.89 20.26 -11.91
C GLN A 262 -4.99 19.42 -10.62
N ARG A 263 -3.87 19.16 -9.93
CA ARG A 263 -3.88 18.33 -8.70
C ARG A 263 -4.76 18.93 -7.61
N ALA A 264 -4.71 20.24 -7.45
CA ALA A 264 -5.55 20.95 -6.49
C ALA A 264 -7.05 20.83 -6.79
N GLN A 265 -7.43 20.73 -8.08
CA GLN A 265 -8.82 20.56 -8.46
C GLN A 265 -9.33 19.16 -8.09
N LEU A 266 -8.57 18.10 -8.36
CA LEU A 266 -8.93 16.73 -7.94
C LEU A 266 -9.13 16.62 -6.42
N VAL A 267 -8.29 17.30 -5.63
CA VAL A 267 -8.47 17.38 -4.17
C VAL A 267 -9.75 18.12 -3.80
N LYS A 268 -10.08 19.22 -4.50
CA LYS A 268 -11.34 19.95 -4.28
C LYS A 268 -12.56 19.10 -4.62
N ASP A 269 -12.50 18.30 -5.68
CA ASP A 269 -13.58 17.40 -6.08
C ASP A 269 -13.84 16.34 -4.99
N LEU A 270 -12.78 15.78 -4.40
CA LEU A 270 -12.87 14.90 -3.22
C LEU A 270 -13.45 15.64 -1.99
N GLN A 271 -13.00 16.87 -1.73
CA GLN A 271 -13.49 17.71 -0.62
C GLN A 271 -14.96 18.12 -0.79
N ARG A 272 -15.45 18.24 -2.02
CA ARG A 272 -16.86 18.44 -2.35
C ARG A 272 -17.67 17.17 -2.08
N LEU A 273 -17.14 16.00 -2.45
CA LEU A 273 -17.83 14.72 -2.30
C LEU A 273 -17.93 14.25 -0.84
N ALA A 274 -16.87 14.41 -0.03
CA ALA A 274 -16.83 13.92 1.35
C ALA A 274 -18.02 14.36 2.24
N PRO A 275 -18.43 15.65 2.30
CA PRO A 275 -19.61 16.06 3.07
C PRO A 275 -20.91 15.47 2.52
N VAL A 276 -21.00 15.23 1.20
CA VAL A 276 -22.17 14.57 0.59
C VAL A 276 -22.26 13.12 1.05
N LEU A 277 -21.15 12.38 1.02
CA LEU A 277 -21.12 11.00 1.53
C LEU A 277 -21.50 10.96 3.02
N ALA A 278 -20.96 11.87 3.84
CA ALA A 278 -21.32 11.95 5.26
C ALA A 278 -22.82 12.24 5.47
N LYS A 279 -23.42 13.12 4.66
CA LYS A 279 -24.85 13.48 4.73
C LYS A 279 -25.77 12.28 4.44
N TYR A 280 -25.42 11.45 3.47
CA TYR A 280 -26.26 10.31 3.04
C TYR A 280 -25.89 8.98 3.72
N GLN A 281 -24.97 8.98 4.69
CA GLN A 281 -24.67 7.81 5.50
C GLN A 281 -25.85 7.47 6.42
N ASP A 282 -26.31 6.22 6.42
CA ASP A 282 -27.39 5.80 7.33
C ASP A 282 -26.90 5.92 8.79
N PRO A 283 -27.58 6.71 9.64
CA PRO A 283 -27.18 6.87 11.01
C PRO A 283 -27.24 5.57 11.83
N LYS A 284 -28.06 4.59 11.44
CA LYS A 284 -28.29 3.33 12.17
C LYS A 284 -27.28 2.25 11.82
N THR A 285 -27.05 2.01 10.53
CA THR A 285 -26.13 0.96 10.07
C THR A 285 -24.71 1.47 9.86
N GLY A 286 -24.54 2.77 9.60
CA GLY A 286 -23.27 3.36 9.16
C GLY A 286 -22.98 3.16 7.67
N THR A 287 -23.81 2.43 6.93
CA THR A 287 -23.62 2.11 5.51
C THR A 287 -24.42 3.06 4.60
N TRP A 288 -24.32 2.86 3.29
CA TRP A 288 -25.06 3.63 2.28
C TRP A 288 -26.02 2.72 1.50
N SER A 289 -27.13 3.30 1.04
CA SER A 289 -28.13 2.59 0.24
C SER A 289 -27.74 2.53 -1.24
N LEU A 290 -28.18 1.48 -1.95
CA LEU A 290 -27.93 1.27 -3.39
C LEU A 290 -28.25 2.52 -4.23
N VAL A 291 -29.45 3.08 -4.05
CA VAL A 291 -29.83 4.39 -4.60
C VAL A 291 -29.74 5.40 -3.46
N VAL A 292 -28.69 6.22 -3.48
CA VAL A 292 -28.17 6.89 -2.28
C VAL A 292 -29.13 7.91 -1.66
N ASP A 293 -29.87 8.65 -2.48
CA ASP A 293 -30.81 9.68 -2.01
C ASP A 293 -32.19 9.15 -1.62
N GLN A 294 -32.46 7.86 -1.87
CA GLN A 294 -33.76 7.24 -1.72
C GLN A 294 -33.75 6.12 -0.65
N ALA A 295 -32.95 6.28 0.41
CA ALA A 295 -32.79 5.27 1.47
C ALA A 295 -34.12 4.85 2.14
N SER A 296 -35.10 5.75 2.24
CA SER A 296 -36.41 5.46 2.83
C SER A 296 -37.42 4.86 1.83
N ARG A 297 -37.10 4.79 0.53
CA ARG A 297 -38.00 4.25 -0.48
C ARG A 297 -38.06 2.73 -0.35
N LYS A 298 -39.28 2.19 -0.24
CA LYS A 298 -39.52 0.75 -0.07
C LYS A 298 -38.77 -0.07 -1.11
N GLY A 299 -38.03 -1.09 -0.65
CA GLY A 299 -37.24 -1.99 -1.48
C GLY A 299 -35.77 -1.62 -1.61
N ASN A 300 -35.39 -0.36 -1.33
CA ASN A 300 -33.98 0.01 -1.27
C ASN A 300 -33.30 -0.69 -0.09
N TYR A 301 -31.99 -0.85 -0.17
CA TYR A 301 -31.21 -1.61 0.81
C TYR A 301 -29.80 -1.03 0.95
N ALA A 302 -29.18 -1.29 2.11
CA ALA A 302 -27.76 -1.03 2.31
C ALA A 302 -26.92 -1.94 1.42
N GLU A 303 -26.05 -1.37 0.60
CA GLU A 303 -25.26 -2.10 -0.40
C GLU A 303 -23.78 -2.10 -0.03
N ALA A 304 -23.14 -3.26 -0.17
CA ALA A 304 -21.83 -3.53 0.43
C ALA A 304 -20.67 -2.94 -0.37
N SER A 305 -20.73 -2.93 -1.70
CA SER A 305 -19.65 -2.45 -2.56
C SER A 305 -19.49 -0.93 -2.50
N GLY A 306 -20.55 -0.15 -2.72
CA GLY A 306 -20.51 1.31 -2.67
C GLY A 306 -20.09 1.79 -1.28
N SER A 307 -20.66 1.19 -0.23
CA SER A 307 -20.24 1.45 1.16
C SER A 307 -18.75 1.19 1.39
N SER A 308 -18.20 0.10 0.86
CA SER A 308 -16.76 -0.22 0.98
C SER A 308 -15.88 0.79 0.25
N MET A 309 -16.29 1.21 -0.95
CA MET A 309 -15.59 2.21 -1.75
C MET A 309 -15.58 3.58 -1.08
N PHE A 310 -16.70 3.99 -0.45
CA PHE A 310 -16.77 5.23 0.31
C PHE A 310 -15.88 5.20 1.56
N VAL A 311 -15.87 4.08 2.30
CA VAL A 311 -14.95 3.91 3.44
C VAL A 311 -13.50 4.02 2.99
N TYR A 312 -13.13 3.33 1.92
CA TYR A 312 -11.78 3.40 1.35
C TYR A 312 -11.39 4.84 1.00
N ALA A 313 -12.21 5.55 0.21
CA ALA A 313 -11.90 6.90 -0.24
C ALA A 313 -11.83 7.91 0.92
N LEU A 314 -12.73 7.82 1.90
CA LEU A 314 -12.72 8.69 3.08
C LEU A 314 -11.51 8.41 3.96
N ALA A 315 -11.20 7.14 4.25
CA ALA A 315 -10.05 6.76 5.08
C ALA A 315 -8.72 7.17 4.42
N LYS A 316 -8.53 6.84 3.14
CA LYS A 316 -7.34 7.23 2.37
C LYS A 316 -7.22 8.75 2.25
N GLY A 317 -8.33 9.45 1.97
CA GLY A 317 -8.37 10.91 1.88
C GLY A 317 -7.96 11.60 3.18
N VAL A 318 -8.35 11.05 4.34
CA VAL A 318 -7.89 11.56 5.65
C VAL A 318 -6.41 11.23 5.88
N ARG A 319 -5.99 9.99 5.63
CA ARG A 319 -4.59 9.55 5.83
C ARG A 319 -3.60 10.41 5.03
N LEU A 320 -3.94 10.73 3.78
CA LEU A 320 -3.11 11.54 2.90
C LEU A 320 -3.28 13.06 3.12
N GLY A 321 -4.17 13.48 4.04
CA GLY A 321 -4.39 14.88 4.38
C GLY A 321 -5.18 15.68 3.32
N TYR A 322 -5.88 15.00 2.41
CA TYR A 322 -6.76 15.63 1.43
C TYR A 322 -8.11 16.03 2.06
N LEU A 323 -8.52 15.29 3.09
CA LEU A 323 -9.75 15.50 3.84
C LEU A 323 -9.47 15.88 5.28
N ASP A 324 -10.38 16.67 5.86
CA ASP A 324 -10.38 17.00 7.29
C ASP A 324 -10.48 15.73 8.15
N SER A 325 -9.74 15.70 9.26
CA SER A 325 -9.72 14.57 10.21
C SER A 325 -11.09 14.13 10.72
N LYS A 326 -12.11 15.00 10.72
CA LYS A 326 -13.49 14.65 11.11
C LYS A 326 -14.09 13.52 10.27
N TYR A 327 -13.66 13.37 9.02
CA TYR A 327 -14.15 12.31 8.13
C TYR A 327 -13.62 10.92 8.52
N ALA A 328 -12.61 10.83 9.41
CA ALA A 328 -12.18 9.56 10.00
C ALA A 328 -13.33 8.88 10.77
N ALA A 329 -14.17 9.67 11.45
CA ALA A 329 -15.32 9.14 12.18
C ALA A 329 -16.38 8.57 11.21
N VAL A 330 -16.57 9.19 10.04
CA VAL A 330 -17.48 8.72 8.99
C VAL A 330 -16.97 7.41 8.39
N ALA A 331 -15.68 7.36 8.04
CA ALA A 331 -15.04 6.14 7.53
C ALA A 331 -15.10 5.00 8.56
N LYS A 332 -14.78 5.27 9.83
CA LYS A 332 -14.86 4.28 10.90
C LYS A 332 -16.27 3.75 11.09
N LYS A 333 -17.27 4.63 11.14
CA LYS A 333 -18.67 4.23 11.27
C LYS A 333 -19.12 3.36 10.09
N GLY A 334 -18.69 3.72 8.87
CA GLY A 334 -18.93 2.92 7.68
C GLY A 334 -18.28 1.54 7.78
N TYR A 335 -17.02 1.49 8.21
CA TYR A 335 -16.30 0.23 8.37
C TYR A 335 -16.95 -0.69 9.41
N ASP A 336 -17.28 -0.16 10.59
CA ASP A 336 -17.99 -0.90 11.63
C ASP A 336 -19.34 -1.44 11.09
N GLY A 337 -20.03 -0.65 10.26
CA GLY A 337 -21.25 -1.04 9.56
C GLY A 337 -21.04 -2.17 8.55
N LEU A 338 -19.96 -2.13 7.77
CA LEU A 338 -19.59 -3.20 6.84
C LEU A 338 -19.35 -4.52 7.56
N LEU A 339 -18.54 -4.48 8.63
CA LEU A 339 -18.23 -5.65 9.45
C LEU A 339 -19.50 -6.27 10.05
N LYS A 340 -20.40 -5.44 10.56
CA LYS A 340 -21.64 -5.90 11.20
C LYS A 340 -22.65 -6.45 10.19
N THR A 341 -22.76 -5.85 9.01
CA THR A 341 -23.88 -6.09 8.09
C THR A 341 -23.55 -7.13 7.03
N PHE A 342 -22.30 -7.17 6.55
CA PHE A 342 -21.95 -7.91 5.34
C PHE A 342 -20.92 -9.01 5.55
N VAL A 343 -20.11 -8.95 6.61
CA VAL A 343 -19.11 -9.98 6.90
C VAL A 343 -19.73 -11.09 7.73
N THR A 344 -19.61 -12.32 7.26
CA THR A 344 -19.99 -13.54 8.00
C THR A 344 -18.82 -14.50 8.07
N THR A 345 -18.79 -15.35 9.10
CA THR A 345 -17.81 -16.45 9.22
C THR A 345 -18.47 -17.76 8.79
N GLU A 346 -17.81 -18.52 7.93
CA GLU A 346 -18.24 -19.82 7.44
C GLU A 346 -17.45 -20.97 8.07
N ALA A 347 -17.74 -22.20 7.64
CA ALA A 347 -16.99 -23.38 8.05
C ALA A 347 -15.47 -23.18 7.81
N GLY A 348 -14.65 -23.66 8.75
CA GLY A 348 -13.20 -23.48 8.69
C GLY A 348 -12.71 -22.06 9.02
N ASN A 349 -13.57 -21.19 9.58
CA ASN A 349 -13.29 -19.78 9.89
C ASN A 349 -13.01 -18.89 8.67
N ALA A 350 -13.32 -19.36 7.46
CA ALA A 350 -13.27 -18.55 6.26
C ALA A 350 -14.30 -17.42 6.35
N LEU A 351 -13.93 -16.22 5.92
CA LEU A 351 -14.88 -15.12 5.82
C LEU A 351 -15.74 -15.28 4.57
N ALA A 352 -16.92 -14.67 4.58
CA ALA A 352 -17.71 -14.39 3.40
C ALA A 352 -18.19 -12.93 3.45
N PHE A 353 -18.45 -12.36 2.27
CA PHE A 353 -18.88 -10.98 2.10
C PHE A 353 -20.19 -10.92 1.31
N ASN A 354 -21.26 -10.46 1.94
CA ASN A 354 -22.62 -10.49 1.40
C ASN A 354 -23.12 -9.11 0.96
N GLY A 355 -24.29 -9.04 0.32
CA GLY A 355 -24.97 -7.77 0.06
C GLY A 355 -24.36 -6.92 -1.07
N THR A 356 -23.63 -7.54 -2.00
CA THR A 356 -23.08 -6.86 -3.18
C THR A 356 -24.03 -7.03 -4.36
N VAL A 357 -24.48 -5.94 -5.00
CA VAL A 357 -25.31 -6.04 -6.22
C VAL A 357 -24.47 -6.51 -7.40
N SER A 358 -24.94 -7.46 -8.19
CA SER A 358 -24.11 -8.12 -9.20
C SER A 358 -23.62 -7.23 -10.34
N VAL A 359 -24.44 -6.26 -10.75
CA VAL A 359 -24.17 -5.33 -11.85
C VAL A 359 -25.10 -4.13 -11.71
N GLY A 360 -24.71 -3.01 -12.33
CA GLY A 360 -25.58 -1.88 -12.61
C GLY A 360 -25.09 -1.27 -13.91
N GLY A 361 -25.97 -1.07 -14.88
CA GLY A 361 -25.59 -0.53 -16.18
C GLY A 361 -26.71 0.24 -16.86
N LEU A 362 -26.40 0.85 -17.99
CA LEU A 362 -27.33 1.68 -18.74
C LEU A 362 -27.42 1.19 -20.19
N GLY A 363 -28.61 1.28 -20.79
CA GLY A 363 -28.89 0.84 -22.16
C GLY A 363 -28.68 -0.66 -22.38
N GLY A 364 -28.19 -1.05 -23.56
CA GLY A 364 -27.92 -2.44 -23.92
C GLY A 364 -29.18 -3.26 -24.27
N ASN A 365 -29.03 -4.58 -24.33
CA ASN A 365 -30.11 -5.55 -24.57
C ASN A 365 -29.94 -6.76 -23.62
N PRO A 366 -30.89 -7.06 -22.71
CA PRO A 366 -32.14 -6.32 -22.46
C PRO A 366 -31.86 -4.86 -22.05
N TYR A 367 -32.82 -3.97 -22.35
CA TYR A 367 -32.63 -2.54 -22.17
C TYR A 367 -32.69 -2.15 -20.70
N ARG A 368 -31.62 -1.52 -20.20
CA ARG A 368 -31.50 -1.04 -18.83
C ARG A 368 -31.78 0.46 -18.80
N ASP A 369 -32.89 0.86 -18.20
CA ASP A 369 -33.37 2.24 -18.22
C ASP A 369 -32.77 3.14 -17.11
N GLY A 370 -32.00 2.56 -16.20
CA GLY A 370 -31.40 3.28 -15.07
C GLY A 370 -32.41 3.70 -13.99
N SER A 371 -33.67 3.24 -14.06
CA SER A 371 -34.70 3.53 -13.06
C SER A 371 -34.33 2.96 -11.68
N PHE A 372 -35.04 3.42 -10.66
CA PHE A 372 -34.90 2.87 -9.30
C PHE A 372 -35.24 1.37 -9.31
N GLU A 373 -36.33 1.01 -9.99
CA GLU A 373 -36.79 -0.36 -10.17
C GLU A 373 -35.73 -1.23 -10.88
N TYR A 374 -35.08 -0.69 -11.92
CA TYR A 374 -33.98 -1.38 -12.60
C TYR A 374 -32.83 -1.70 -11.64
N TYR A 375 -32.30 -0.71 -10.92
CA TYR A 375 -31.18 -0.96 -9.99
C TYR A 375 -31.55 -1.99 -8.92
N LEU A 376 -32.78 -1.95 -8.41
CA LEU A 376 -33.27 -2.90 -7.41
C LEU A 376 -33.54 -4.30 -7.98
N SER A 377 -33.76 -4.42 -9.29
CA SER A 377 -34.01 -5.71 -9.94
C SER A 377 -32.75 -6.57 -10.07
N GLU A 378 -31.57 -5.95 -10.02
CA GLU A 378 -30.31 -6.65 -10.15
C GLU A 378 -30.02 -7.48 -8.89
N PRO A 379 -29.57 -8.74 -9.04
CA PRO A 379 -29.47 -9.65 -7.92
C PRO A 379 -28.32 -9.28 -6.99
N LEU A 380 -28.53 -9.48 -5.69
CA LEU A 380 -27.47 -9.51 -4.70
C LEU A 380 -26.68 -10.81 -4.79
N ARG A 381 -25.37 -10.72 -4.65
CA ARG A 381 -24.44 -11.84 -4.67
C ARG A 381 -23.59 -11.86 -3.41
N LYS A 382 -23.31 -13.08 -2.99
CA LYS A 382 -22.31 -13.40 -1.98
C LYS A 382 -20.95 -13.49 -2.68
N ASN A 383 -19.91 -12.98 -2.01
CA ASN A 383 -18.51 -13.01 -2.44
C ASN A 383 -18.28 -12.41 -3.83
N ASP A 384 -19.15 -11.50 -4.27
CA ASP A 384 -18.93 -10.81 -5.55
C ASP A 384 -17.71 -9.89 -5.44
N LEU A 385 -16.82 -10.00 -6.43
CA LEU A 385 -15.51 -9.38 -6.41
C LEU A 385 -15.59 -7.85 -6.38
N LYS A 386 -16.68 -7.27 -6.91
CA LYS A 386 -16.96 -5.83 -6.88
C LYS A 386 -17.16 -5.31 -5.46
N GLY A 387 -17.53 -6.16 -4.51
CA GLY A 387 -17.62 -5.83 -3.09
C GLY A 387 -16.40 -6.28 -2.30
N VAL A 388 -15.90 -7.49 -2.57
CA VAL A 388 -14.75 -8.08 -1.85
C VAL A 388 -13.48 -7.24 -2.02
N GLY A 389 -13.14 -6.83 -3.25
CA GLY A 389 -11.95 -6.03 -3.52
C GLY A 389 -11.93 -4.70 -2.77
N PRO A 390 -12.97 -3.85 -2.90
CA PRO A 390 -13.09 -2.61 -2.15
C PRO A 390 -13.13 -2.82 -0.64
N PHE A 391 -13.74 -3.89 -0.14
CA PHE A 391 -13.74 -4.19 1.29
C PHE A 391 -12.33 -4.52 1.81
N ILE A 392 -11.52 -5.28 1.06
CA ILE A 392 -10.12 -5.54 1.41
C ILE A 392 -9.34 -4.23 1.44
N MET A 393 -9.48 -3.39 0.41
CA MET A 393 -8.79 -2.09 0.35
C MET A 393 -9.21 -1.14 1.47
N ALA A 394 -10.52 -1.08 1.79
CA ALA A 394 -11.04 -0.35 2.93
C ALA A 394 -10.45 -0.88 4.26
N SER A 395 -10.36 -2.20 4.42
CA SER A 395 -9.77 -2.83 5.61
C SER A 395 -8.30 -2.44 5.78
N VAL A 396 -7.51 -2.44 4.71
CA VAL A 396 -6.11 -1.98 4.73
C VAL A 396 -6.03 -0.53 5.21
N GLU A 397 -6.85 0.38 4.67
CA GLU A 397 -6.84 1.79 5.10
C GLU A 397 -7.25 1.97 6.57
N MET A 398 -8.21 1.18 7.06
CA MET A 398 -8.65 1.23 8.44
C MET A 398 -7.62 0.63 9.42
N GLU A 399 -6.91 -0.41 9.01
CA GLU A 399 -5.78 -0.98 9.76
C GLU A 399 -4.62 0.01 9.85
N ILE A 400 -4.30 0.72 8.76
CA ILE A 400 -3.30 1.79 8.76
C ILE A 400 -3.74 2.93 9.69
N ALA A 401 -5.00 3.36 9.62
CA ALA A 401 -5.52 4.43 10.46
C ALA A 401 -5.32 4.13 11.96
N ALA A 402 -5.45 2.86 12.37
CA ALA A 402 -5.28 2.42 13.77
C ALA A 402 -3.85 2.58 14.32
N GLU A 403 -2.81 2.57 13.45
CA GLU A 403 -1.41 2.65 13.85
C GLU A 403 -0.71 3.97 13.48
N SER A 404 -1.33 4.76 12.59
CA SER A 404 -0.77 5.99 12.00
C SER A 404 -0.43 7.12 12.97
N ALA A 405 -0.90 7.06 14.21
CA ALA A 405 -0.61 8.09 15.22
C ALA A 405 0.89 8.13 15.58
N THR A 406 1.61 7.01 15.42
CA THR A 406 3.02 6.87 15.83
C THR A 406 3.95 7.84 15.10
N GLY A 407 3.72 8.02 13.80
CA GLY A 407 4.52 8.83 12.87
C GLY A 407 3.94 10.19 12.55
N LYS A 408 2.71 10.49 13.00
CA LYS A 408 2.02 11.74 12.67
C LYS A 408 2.88 12.96 13.03
N GLY A 409 3.09 13.85 12.05
CA GLY A 409 3.89 15.06 12.21
C GLY A 409 5.40 14.83 12.22
N LYS A 410 5.88 13.64 11.83
CA LYS A 410 7.30 13.31 11.71
C LYS A 410 7.68 13.12 10.26
N THR A 411 8.93 13.45 9.95
CA THR A 411 9.53 13.26 8.63
C THR A 411 10.75 12.36 8.76
N VAL A 412 10.81 11.34 7.92
CA VAL A 412 11.94 10.42 7.79
C VAL A 412 12.70 10.81 6.52
N GLY A 413 13.91 11.34 6.70
CA GLY A 413 14.83 11.67 5.62
C GLY A 413 15.74 10.48 5.34
N LEU A 414 15.85 10.10 4.09
CA LEU A 414 16.85 9.17 3.60
C LEU A 414 17.92 9.93 2.84
N ASP A 415 19.16 9.62 3.14
CA ASP A 415 20.31 10.16 2.42
C ASP A 415 20.29 9.74 0.94
N ASN A 416 20.58 10.69 0.06
CA ASN A 416 20.99 10.42 -1.32
C ASN A 416 22.17 11.30 -1.73
N TYR A 417 22.97 11.73 -0.74
CA TYR A 417 24.12 12.59 -0.94
C TYR A 417 25.42 11.82 -0.77
N PHE A 418 25.55 11.05 0.32
CA PHE A 418 26.68 10.15 0.57
C PHE A 418 26.54 8.84 -0.21
N ASN A 419 25.32 8.31 -0.31
CA ASN A 419 24.98 7.23 -1.25
C ASN A 419 24.25 7.80 -2.47
N HIS A 420 24.91 7.81 -3.62
CA HIS A 420 24.40 8.45 -4.83
C HIS A 420 24.79 7.69 -6.09
N GLU A 421 24.21 6.51 -6.24
CA GLU A 421 24.39 5.71 -7.44
C GLU A 421 23.36 6.08 -8.52
N ILE A 422 23.82 6.14 -9.78
CA ILE A 422 22.98 6.43 -10.94
C ILE A 422 22.99 5.24 -11.88
N ARG A 423 21.80 4.82 -12.34
CA ARG A 423 21.65 3.82 -13.42
C ARG A 423 20.81 4.37 -14.55
N LYS A 424 20.80 3.65 -15.66
CA LYS A 424 19.82 3.84 -16.73
C LYS A 424 18.52 3.12 -16.34
N SER A 425 17.41 3.85 -16.30
CA SER A 425 16.10 3.28 -15.99
C SER A 425 15.74 2.17 -16.99
N PRO A 426 15.33 0.97 -16.53
CA PRO A 426 14.90 -0.09 -17.43
C PRO A 426 13.54 0.22 -18.10
N LEU A 427 12.81 1.22 -17.61
CA LEU A 427 11.47 1.58 -18.08
C LEU A 427 11.50 2.75 -19.06
N THR A 428 12.26 3.81 -18.74
CA THR A 428 12.32 5.03 -19.56
C THR A 428 13.62 5.15 -20.37
N GLY A 429 14.68 4.47 -19.94
CA GLY A 429 16.02 4.66 -20.48
C GLY A 429 16.73 5.92 -20.00
N GLU A 430 16.11 6.73 -19.14
CA GLU A 430 16.73 7.95 -18.59
C GLU A 430 17.59 7.64 -17.35
N PRO A 431 18.59 8.46 -17.02
CA PRO A 431 19.34 8.32 -15.78
C PRO A 431 18.45 8.53 -14.55
N GLU A 432 18.55 7.65 -13.56
CA GLU A 432 17.81 7.73 -12.29
C GLU A 432 18.70 7.35 -11.10
N PRO A 433 18.53 7.98 -9.92
CA PRO A 433 19.07 7.46 -8.67
C PRO A 433 18.50 6.08 -8.36
N TRP A 434 19.36 5.17 -7.94
CA TRP A 434 18.98 3.82 -7.56
C TRP A 434 19.79 3.35 -6.36
N HIS A 435 19.42 2.17 -5.86
CA HIS A 435 20.01 1.53 -4.68
C HIS A 435 19.67 2.27 -3.38
N TYR A 436 19.01 1.55 -2.46
CA TYR A 436 18.50 2.04 -1.19
C TYR A 436 17.54 3.23 -1.21
N THR A 437 16.98 3.61 -2.37
CA THR A 437 16.04 4.75 -2.49
C THR A 437 14.61 4.41 -2.03
N TRP A 438 13.80 5.44 -1.73
CA TRP A 438 12.39 5.26 -1.38
C TRP A 438 11.52 4.85 -2.56
N GLU A 439 11.92 5.22 -3.77
CA GLU A 439 11.17 5.07 -5.01
C GLU A 439 11.43 3.73 -5.70
N GLU A 440 12.59 3.10 -5.44
CA GLU A 440 12.99 1.85 -6.07
C GLU A 440 12.17 0.65 -5.56
N ARG A 441 11.41 0.02 -6.45
CA ARG A 441 10.55 -1.16 -6.16
C ARG A 441 11.21 -2.50 -6.49
N GLN A 442 12.33 -2.49 -7.19
CA GLN A 442 13.19 -3.65 -7.37
C GLN A 442 13.94 -3.97 -6.08
N HIS A 443 14.54 -5.15 -6.04
CA HIS A 443 15.21 -5.71 -4.89
C HIS A 443 16.14 -4.73 -4.16
N GLY A 444 16.92 -3.90 -4.86
CA GLY A 444 17.87 -2.97 -4.23
C GLY A 444 17.27 -1.76 -3.52
N GLY A 445 15.95 -1.55 -3.52
CA GLY A 445 15.32 -0.35 -2.94
C GLY A 445 14.83 -0.50 -1.51
N PHE A 446 14.45 0.62 -0.89
CA PHE A 446 13.80 0.71 0.43
C PHE A 446 12.29 0.97 0.34
N TYR A 447 11.66 0.70 -0.81
CA TYR A 447 10.25 1.01 -1.04
C TYR A 447 9.30 0.42 0.02
N LEU A 448 9.46 -0.87 0.39
CA LEU A 448 8.62 -1.50 1.40
C LEU A 448 8.83 -0.90 2.80
N TRP A 449 10.07 -0.63 3.19
CA TRP A 449 10.36 -0.01 4.49
C TRP A 449 9.86 1.44 4.55
N GLY A 450 10.00 2.19 3.44
CA GLY A 450 9.39 3.51 3.27
C GLY A 450 7.87 3.46 3.41
N ASN A 451 7.21 2.43 2.84
CA ASN A 451 5.77 2.22 3.03
C ASN A 451 5.44 2.01 4.52
N GLN A 452 6.23 1.23 5.26
CA GLN A 452 5.98 1.01 6.69
C GLN A 452 6.03 2.31 7.50
N PHE A 453 6.95 3.24 7.20
CA PHE A 453 6.97 4.57 7.80
C PHE A 453 5.73 5.40 7.45
N ARG A 454 5.31 5.37 6.18
CA ARG A 454 4.11 6.08 5.70
C ARG A 454 2.83 5.54 6.32
N GLU A 455 2.71 4.23 6.48
CA GLU A 455 1.59 3.58 7.18
C GLU A 455 1.57 3.91 8.68
N LEU A 456 2.75 4.03 9.29
CA LEU A 456 2.87 4.57 10.65
C LEU A 456 2.56 6.06 10.74
N GLY A 457 2.25 6.75 9.63
CA GLY A 457 1.80 8.15 9.57
C GLY A 457 2.90 9.18 9.40
N ALA A 458 4.14 8.75 9.17
CA ALA A 458 5.25 9.65 8.89
C ALA A 458 5.31 10.04 7.40
N LYS A 459 5.93 11.19 7.11
CA LYS A 459 6.33 11.55 5.74
C LYS A 459 7.71 10.96 5.46
N THR A 460 7.95 10.50 4.25
CA THR A 460 9.29 10.11 3.77
C THR A 460 9.79 11.14 2.77
N VAL A 461 11.05 11.52 2.88
CA VAL A 461 11.72 12.43 1.94
C VAL A 461 13.12 11.94 1.62
N THR A 462 13.60 12.28 0.43
CA THR A 462 14.98 12.09 0.02
C THR A 462 15.78 13.37 0.34
N ILE A 463 17.00 13.22 0.85
CA ILE A 463 17.92 14.30 1.17
C ILE A 463 19.08 14.26 0.16
N PRO A 464 18.99 14.97 -0.97
CA PRO A 464 19.96 14.87 -2.08
C PRO A 464 21.18 15.78 -1.91
N THR A 465 21.25 16.55 -0.82
CA THR A 465 22.31 17.54 -0.58
C THR A 465 23.03 17.26 0.73
N ALA A 466 24.22 17.82 0.89
CA ALA A 466 24.97 17.76 2.14
C ALA A 466 24.10 18.07 3.38
N PRO A 467 24.33 17.36 4.50
CA PRO A 467 23.62 17.62 5.74
C PRO A 467 23.98 19.02 6.27
N THR A 468 22.98 19.87 6.37
CA THR A 468 23.07 21.22 6.93
C THR A 468 21.96 21.41 7.96
N ALA A 469 22.07 22.44 8.80
CA ALA A 469 20.97 22.79 9.70
C ALA A 469 19.65 23.05 8.93
N ALA A 470 19.75 23.57 7.70
CA ALA A 470 18.59 23.81 6.83
C ALA A 470 17.99 22.50 6.28
N SER A 471 18.81 21.61 5.71
CA SER A 471 18.32 20.35 5.14
C SER A 471 17.75 19.39 6.19
N LEU A 472 18.24 19.44 7.43
CA LEU A 472 17.76 18.60 8.54
C LEU A 472 16.70 19.24 9.43
N LYS A 473 16.29 20.49 9.16
CA LYS A 473 15.38 21.28 10.04
C LYS A 473 14.06 20.56 10.34
N ASN A 474 13.41 20.04 9.30
CA ASN A 474 12.09 19.39 9.40
C ASN A 474 12.19 17.86 9.44
N VAL A 475 13.40 17.31 9.61
CA VAL A 475 13.67 15.88 9.63
C VAL A 475 13.68 15.39 11.08
N SER A 476 12.85 14.40 11.39
CA SER A 476 12.76 13.75 12.70
C SER A 476 13.71 12.55 12.81
N VAL A 477 13.80 11.76 11.73
CA VAL A 477 14.69 10.61 11.59
C VAL A 477 15.53 10.80 10.32
N TYR A 478 16.86 10.68 10.41
CA TYR A 478 17.76 10.75 9.25
C TYR A 478 18.50 9.42 9.11
N ILE A 479 18.41 8.83 7.93
CA ILE A 479 19.01 7.54 7.59
C ILE A 479 20.14 7.78 6.62
N ILE A 480 21.36 7.44 7.03
CA ILE A 480 22.53 7.36 6.14
C ILE A 480 22.82 5.90 5.92
N VAL A 481 22.80 5.51 4.66
CA VAL A 481 22.98 4.13 4.20
C VAL A 481 24.12 4.08 3.22
N ASP A 482 24.97 3.07 3.37
CA ASP A 482 26.00 2.64 2.43
C ASP A 482 26.71 3.77 1.63
N PRO A 483 27.45 4.67 2.31
CA PRO A 483 28.17 5.73 1.60
C PRO A 483 29.09 5.20 0.49
N ASP A 484 29.00 5.83 -0.68
CA ASP A 484 29.67 5.35 -1.89
C ASP A 484 31.20 5.40 -1.74
N SER A 485 31.86 4.38 -2.29
CA SER A 485 33.30 4.45 -2.57
C SER A 485 33.53 4.89 -4.03
N LYS A 486 34.81 4.97 -4.43
CA LYS A 486 35.18 5.24 -5.83
C LYS A 486 34.82 4.10 -6.79
N LYS A 487 34.47 2.93 -6.26
CA LYS A 487 34.07 1.75 -7.04
C LYS A 487 32.65 1.92 -7.58
N GLU A 488 31.75 2.44 -6.75
CA GLU A 488 30.33 2.66 -7.08
C GLU A 488 30.15 4.01 -7.80
N SER A 489 30.76 5.07 -7.25
CA SER A 489 30.61 6.44 -7.76
C SER A 489 31.97 7.06 -8.14
N PRO A 490 32.17 7.57 -9.37
CA PRO A 490 33.45 8.17 -9.77
C PRO A 490 33.86 9.40 -8.96
N LYS A 491 32.88 10.13 -8.40
CA LYS A 491 33.05 11.33 -7.57
C LYS A 491 32.16 11.23 -6.32
N PRO A 492 32.48 10.33 -5.38
CA PRO A 492 31.65 10.13 -4.20
C PRO A 492 31.77 11.33 -3.26
N ASN A 493 30.67 11.68 -2.59
CA ASN A 493 30.70 12.67 -1.52
C ASN A 493 31.11 11.97 -0.23
N PHE A 494 32.33 12.19 0.23
CA PHE A 494 32.74 11.63 1.51
C PHE A 494 32.33 12.50 2.68
N VAL A 495 32.02 11.87 3.81
CA VAL A 495 31.79 12.56 5.09
C VAL A 495 32.98 13.46 5.44
N GLN A 496 32.67 14.74 5.69
CA GLN A 496 33.62 15.78 6.10
C GLN A 496 33.42 16.16 7.58
N PRO A 497 34.42 16.79 8.23
CA PRO A 497 34.29 17.27 9.61
C PRO A 497 33.07 18.18 9.85
N ALA A 498 32.70 19.01 8.85
CA ALA A 498 31.53 19.87 8.93
C ALA A 498 30.22 19.08 9.02
N ASP A 499 30.10 17.98 8.27
CA ASP A 499 28.94 17.09 8.31
C ASP A 499 28.81 16.45 9.70
N VAL A 500 29.94 15.98 10.26
CA VAL A 500 29.99 15.40 11.61
C VAL A 500 29.50 16.40 12.65
N GLN A 501 29.93 17.66 12.57
CA GLN A 501 29.49 18.72 13.47
C GLN A 501 27.98 18.93 13.37
N VAL A 502 27.46 19.16 12.16
CA VAL A 502 26.03 19.43 11.93
C VAL A 502 25.16 18.27 12.39
N ILE A 503 25.49 17.04 12.01
CA ILE A 503 24.71 15.85 12.38
C ILE A 503 24.78 15.65 13.90
N SER A 504 25.95 15.82 14.52
CA SER A 504 26.11 15.67 15.97
C SER A 504 25.30 16.70 16.75
N GLU A 505 25.29 17.96 16.31
CA GLU A 505 24.47 19.02 16.90
C GLU A 505 22.97 18.74 16.74
N TRP A 506 22.55 18.29 15.55
CA TRP A 506 21.17 17.90 15.27
C TRP A 506 20.71 16.70 16.12
N VAL A 507 21.53 15.66 16.27
CA VAL A 507 21.26 14.53 17.17
C VAL A 507 21.16 15.03 18.62
N LYS A 508 22.13 15.79 19.11
CA LYS A 508 22.08 16.36 20.48
C LYS A 508 20.80 17.16 20.73
N GLY A 509 20.29 17.84 19.70
CA GLY A 509 19.04 18.59 19.71
C GLY A 509 17.74 17.74 19.71
N GLY A 510 17.82 16.43 19.53
CA GLY A 510 16.65 15.53 19.52
C GLY A 510 16.42 14.77 18.21
N GLY A 511 17.33 14.87 17.24
CA GLY A 511 17.29 14.06 16.02
C GLY A 511 17.51 12.58 16.31
N THR A 512 16.89 11.72 15.49
CA THR A 512 17.15 10.27 15.49
C THR A 512 17.95 9.87 14.25
N LEU A 513 19.18 9.41 14.44
CA LEU A 513 20.09 9.02 13.36
C LEU A 513 20.12 7.51 13.18
N VAL A 514 20.12 7.06 11.93
CA VAL A 514 20.34 5.67 11.55
C VAL A 514 21.59 5.61 10.69
N LEU A 515 22.54 4.75 11.06
CA LEU A 515 23.78 4.50 10.34
C LEU A 515 23.80 3.05 9.87
N MET A 516 23.77 2.84 8.56
CA MET A 516 23.92 1.52 7.95
C MET A 516 25.18 1.56 7.10
N ALA A 517 26.19 0.79 7.46
CA ALA A 517 27.35 0.51 6.59
C ALA A 517 27.21 -0.91 6.04
N ASN A 518 27.82 -1.19 4.90
CA ASN A 518 28.03 -2.57 4.43
C ASN A 518 29.47 -3.00 4.80
N ASP A 519 29.92 -4.17 4.33
CA ASP A 519 31.33 -4.55 4.45
C ASP A 519 32.27 -3.56 3.72
N THR A 520 33.57 -3.62 4.04
CA THR A 520 34.59 -2.72 3.47
C THR A 520 34.77 -2.85 1.96
N SER A 521 34.20 -3.88 1.32
CA SER A 521 34.31 -4.10 -0.12
C SER A 521 33.25 -3.33 -0.89
N ASN A 522 32.19 -2.88 -0.21
CA ASN A 522 31.01 -2.28 -0.81
C ASN A 522 30.69 -0.88 -0.23
N CYS A 523 31.27 -0.52 0.92
CA CYS A 523 30.99 0.75 1.61
C CYS A 523 32.26 1.58 1.87
N GLU A 524 32.19 2.91 1.74
CA GLU A 524 33.23 3.78 2.28
C GLU A 524 33.11 3.89 3.80
N ILE A 525 33.85 3.00 4.48
CA ILE A 525 33.88 2.95 5.94
C ILE A 525 34.84 3.99 6.58
N PRO A 526 36.05 4.28 6.05
CA PRO A 526 37.03 5.09 6.78
C PRO A 526 36.55 6.48 7.19
N ARG A 527 35.93 7.24 6.27
CA ARG A 527 35.42 8.58 6.58
C ARG A 527 34.05 8.51 7.20
N PHE A 528 33.21 7.55 6.83
CA PHE A 528 31.95 7.32 7.53
C PHE A 528 32.14 7.04 9.03
N ASN A 529 33.21 6.33 9.40
CA ASN A 529 33.59 6.11 10.79
C ASN A 529 33.95 7.39 11.56
N THR A 530 34.30 8.49 10.88
CA THR A 530 34.50 9.78 11.58
C THR A 530 33.20 10.28 12.19
N LEU A 531 32.06 10.06 11.51
CA LEU A 531 30.73 10.32 12.03
C LEU A 531 30.32 9.30 13.10
N ALA A 532 30.44 8.00 12.80
CA ALA A 532 30.02 6.95 13.74
C ALA A 532 30.74 7.07 15.10
N LYS A 533 32.05 7.40 15.08
CA LYS A 533 32.87 7.56 16.30
C LYS A 533 32.40 8.71 17.18
N ALA A 534 31.75 9.73 16.63
CA ALA A 534 31.16 10.82 17.42
C ALA A 534 30.07 10.32 18.38
N PHE A 535 29.50 9.14 18.11
CA PHE A 535 28.47 8.50 18.92
C PHE A 535 28.96 7.24 19.65
N GLY A 536 30.27 6.96 19.62
CA GLY A 536 30.85 5.78 20.27
C GLY A 536 30.72 4.48 19.47
N ILE A 537 30.50 4.57 18.15
CA ILE A 537 30.35 3.42 17.25
C ILE A 537 31.48 3.42 16.23
N GLN A 538 32.00 2.25 15.88
CA GLN A 538 32.92 2.09 14.76
C GLN A 538 32.60 0.81 14.00
N PHE A 539 32.38 0.93 12.70
CA PHE A 539 32.31 -0.21 11.78
C PHE A 539 33.73 -0.75 11.57
N THR A 540 33.92 -2.05 11.79
CA THR A 540 35.23 -2.70 11.67
C THR A 540 35.39 -3.37 10.31
N ASN A 541 36.60 -3.83 10.01
CA ASN A 541 36.86 -4.62 8.79
C ASN A 541 36.55 -6.11 8.99
N THR A 542 36.02 -6.50 10.15
CA THR A 542 35.61 -7.87 10.42
C THR A 542 34.22 -8.07 9.85
N SER A 543 34.10 -8.94 8.85
CA SER A 543 32.81 -9.34 8.28
C SER A 543 32.29 -10.62 8.92
N LEU A 544 30.98 -10.69 9.14
CA LEU A 544 30.26 -11.89 9.57
C LEU A 544 29.19 -12.27 8.54
N ASN A 545 28.66 -13.49 8.66
CA ASN A 545 27.55 -13.96 7.83
C ASN A 545 27.87 -13.97 6.32
N MET A 546 29.03 -14.52 5.95
CA MET A 546 29.44 -14.72 4.56
C MET A 546 28.60 -15.85 3.92
N VAL A 547 27.37 -15.53 3.51
CA VAL A 547 26.40 -16.51 3.01
C VAL A 547 26.82 -17.06 1.64
N GLN A 548 26.89 -18.38 1.52
CA GLN A 548 27.22 -19.10 0.30
C GLN A 548 25.94 -19.52 -0.45
N GLY A 549 25.74 -18.97 -1.66
CA GLY A 549 24.59 -19.30 -2.49
C GLY A 549 23.26 -19.10 -1.74
N SER A 550 22.44 -20.15 -1.66
CA SER A 550 21.15 -20.12 -0.95
C SER A 550 21.22 -20.71 0.47
N GLN A 551 22.40 -20.76 1.09
CA GLN A 551 22.57 -21.21 2.49
C GLN A 551 22.17 -20.10 3.48
N PHE A 552 20.90 -19.67 3.42
CA PHE A 552 20.37 -18.52 4.16
C PHE A 552 20.60 -18.57 5.68
N ASP A 553 20.74 -19.77 6.25
CA ASP A 553 20.96 -19.96 7.69
C ASP A 553 22.31 -19.40 8.17
N GLN A 554 23.28 -19.23 7.28
CA GLN A 554 24.53 -18.53 7.57
C GLN A 554 24.33 -17.03 7.82
N GLY A 555 23.19 -16.47 7.40
CA GLY A 555 22.81 -15.07 7.65
C GLY A 555 21.89 -14.88 8.84
N LEU A 556 21.66 -15.93 9.65
CA LEU A 556 20.75 -15.86 10.78
C LEU A 556 21.26 -14.90 11.87
N VAL A 557 20.42 -13.93 12.19
CA VAL A 557 20.55 -13.07 13.35
C VAL A 557 19.36 -13.30 14.28
N THR A 558 19.65 -13.69 15.52
CA THR A 558 18.63 -13.81 16.57
C THR A 558 18.33 -12.45 17.17
N LEU A 559 17.05 -12.10 17.26
CA LEU A 559 16.53 -10.90 17.91
C LEU A 559 15.91 -11.31 19.26
N PRO A 560 16.60 -11.11 20.40
CA PRO A 560 16.17 -11.66 21.68
C PRO A 560 14.79 -11.13 22.12
N ALA A 561 14.02 -11.98 22.81
CA ALA A 561 12.81 -11.53 23.48
C ALA A 561 13.15 -10.42 24.50
N GLY A 562 12.32 -9.37 24.54
CA GLY A 562 12.59 -8.20 25.39
C GLY A 562 13.58 -7.20 24.80
N ASN A 563 14.04 -7.38 23.55
CA ASN A 563 14.84 -6.37 22.86
C ASN A 563 14.06 -5.03 22.78
N PRO A 564 14.70 -3.88 23.10
CA PRO A 564 14.01 -2.60 23.17
C PRO A 564 13.57 -2.06 21.80
N VAL A 565 14.20 -2.52 20.71
CA VAL A 565 13.89 -2.16 19.32
C VAL A 565 12.97 -3.21 18.70
N PHE A 566 13.41 -4.48 18.69
CA PHE A 566 12.72 -5.59 18.03
C PHE A 566 11.76 -6.30 18.99
N LYS A 567 10.60 -5.68 19.23
CA LYS A 567 9.61 -6.16 20.19
C LYS A 567 8.92 -7.44 19.74
N THR A 568 8.67 -7.59 18.45
CA THR A 568 7.87 -8.68 17.89
C THR A 568 8.72 -9.65 17.08
N ALA A 569 9.63 -9.16 16.23
CA ALA A 569 10.52 -10.00 15.45
C ALA A 569 11.54 -10.75 16.34
N ARG A 570 11.87 -11.98 15.95
CA ARG A 570 12.76 -12.91 16.67
C ARG A 570 13.94 -13.38 15.83
N THR A 571 13.83 -13.29 14.52
CA THR A 571 14.86 -13.72 13.58
C THR A 571 14.95 -12.72 12.44
N ALA A 572 16.17 -12.40 12.04
CA ALA A 572 16.45 -11.63 10.83
C ALA A 572 17.49 -12.35 9.99
N TYR A 573 17.42 -12.14 8.69
CA TYR A 573 18.47 -12.47 7.74
C TYR A 573 19.31 -11.20 7.50
N VAL A 574 20.60 -11.29 7.78
CA VAL A 574 21.59 -10.22 7.59
C VAL A 574 22.84 -10.87 7.01
N LYS A 575 23.30 -10.42 5.85
CA LYS A 575 24.41 -11.03 5.10
C LYS A 575 25.61 -10.08 5.09
N GLU A 576 26.83 -10.62 5.11
CA GLU A 576 28.08 -9.87 4.89
C GLU A 576 28.21 -8.63 5.77
N LEU A 577 27.84 -8.74 7.05
CA LEU A 577 27.74 -7.60 7.93
C LEU A 577 29.09 -7.21 8.56
N SER A 578 29.35 -5.92 8.69
CA SER A 578 30.46 -5.36 9.46
C SER A 578 30.19 -5.44 10.97
N VAL A 579 31.14 -6.02 11.73
CA VAL A 579 31.10 -6.01 13.20
C VAL A 579 31.31 -4.59 13.73
N LEU A 580 30.62 -4.25 14.82
CA LEU A 580 30.71 -2.95 15.48
C LEU A 580 31.64 -3.01 16.70
N ASP A 581 32.60 -2.09 16.74
CA ASP A 581 33.26 -1.70 17.99
C ASP A 581 32.40 -0.63 18.68
N VAL A 582 32.05 -0.88 19.94
CA VAL A 582 31.11 -0.04 20.70
C VAL A 582 31.75 0.45 21.99
N LYS A 583 31.71 1.77 22.21
CA LYS A 583 32.12 2.44 23.44
C LYS A 583 31.06 3.45 23.88
N SER A 584 31.06 3.79 25.17
CA SER A 584 30.19 4.85 25.70
C SER A 584 30.29 6.12 24.85
N PRO A 585 29.17 6.78 24.49
CA PRO A 585 27.81 6.58 25.01
C PRO A 585 26.99 5.47 24.31
N ALA A 586 27.53 4.82 23.28
CA ALA A 586 26.85 3.70 22.63
C ALA A 586 26.85 2.44 23.48
N LYS A 587 25.85 1.60 23.25
CA LYS A 587 25.61 0.32 23.91
C LYS A 587 25.30 -0.76 22.85
N PRO A 588 25.80 -1.99 23.03
CA PRO A 588 25.36 -3.12 22.22
C PRO A 588 23.84 -3.30 22.30
N LEU A 589 23.21 -3.62 21.18
CA LEU A 589 21.78 -3.93 21.08
C LEU A 589 21.56 -5.40 20.71
N VAL A 590 22.26 -5.89 19.69
CA VAL A 590 22.23 -7.29 19.23
C VAL A 590 23.67 -7.72 18.99
N SER A 591 24.00 -8.93 19.44
CA SER A 591 25.31 -9.56 19.24
C SER A 591 25.15 -10.95 18.63
N SER A 592 26.14 -11.34 17.81
CA SER A 592 26.32 -12.71 17.34
C SER A 592 27.60 -13.27 17.96
N GLY A 593 27.44 -14.22 18.89
CA GLY A 593 28.55 -14.62 19.78
C GLY A 593 29.08 -13.41 20.56
N ASN A 594 30.38 -13.16 20.46
CA ASN A 594 31.04 -12.03 21.13
C ASN A 594 31.06 -10.74 20.29
N SER A 595 30.57 -10.80 19.05
CA SER A 595 30.62 -9.67 18.11
C SER A 595 29.32 -8.87 18.17
N VAL A 596 29.43 -7.55 18.39
CA VAL A 596 28.27 -6.66 18.35
C VAL A 596 27.92 -6.38 16.89
N ILE A 597 26.65 -6.54 16.52
CA ILE A 597 26.18 -6.36 15.14
C ILE A 597 25.20 -5.20 14.99
N MET A 598 24.49 -4.87 16.07
CA MET A 598 23.64 -3.68 16.15
C MET A 598 23.93 -2.93 17.43
N ALA A 599 23.92 -1.60 17.38
CA ALA A 599 24.17 -0.75 18.53
C ALA A 599 23.18 0.41 18.59
N THR A 600 22.99 0.95 19.79
CA THR A 600 22.26 2.20 20.01
C THR A 600 23.06 3.17 20.86
N ALA A 601 22.85 4.47 20.67
CA ALA A 601 23.43 5.51 21.52
C ALA A 601 22.38 6.55 21.91
N LYS A 602 22.48 7.08 23.13
CA LYS A 602 21.73 8.26 23.57
C LYS A 602 22.70 9.41 23.73
N VAL A 603 22.48 10.49 22.98
CA VAL A 603 23.39 11.65 22.91
C VAL A 603 22.57 12.92 22.97
N GLY A 604 22.73 13.69 24.07
CA GLY A 604 21.83 14.81 24.36
C GLY A 604 20.38 14.34 24.44
N LYS A 605 19.50 14.95 23.66
CA LYS A 605 18.09 14.57 23.54
C LYS A 605 17.82 13.53 22.44
N GLY A 606 18.81 13.23 21.60
CA GLY A 606 18.64 12.37 20.44
C GLY A 606 19.05 10.93 20.64
N THR A 607 18.91 10.18 19.56
CA THR A 607 19.17 8.74 19.52
C THR A 607 19.91 8.36 18.26
N VAL A 608 20.81 7.38 18.37
CA VAL A 608 21.45 6.76 17.20
C VAL A 608 21.17 5.26 17.21
N PHE A 609 20.89 4.70 16.05
CA PHE A 609 20.88 3.26 15.77
C PHE A 609 21.92 2.98 14.69
N ALA A 610 22.67 1.89 14.84
CA ALA A 610 23.62 1.44 13.82
C ALA A 610 23.60 -0.06 13.60
N ILE A 611 23.87 -0.48 12.38
CA ILE A 611 24.11 -1.86 11.96
C ILE A 611 25.15 -1.91 10.84
N GLY A 612 25.91 -3.00 10.78
CA GLY A 612 26.88 -3.24 9.70
C GLY A 612 26.35 -3.88 8.41
N ASP A 613 25.04 -3.79 8.12
CA ASP A 613 24.47 -4.13 6.80
C ASP A 613 23.15 -3.38 6.60
N PRO A 614 22.84 -2.80 5.42
CA PRO A 614 21.55 -2.16 5.13
C PRO A 614 20.37 -3.13 4.88
N TRP A 615 20.25 -4.20 5.68
CA TRP A 615 19.42 -5.41 5.48
C TRP A 615 17.91 -5.27 5.22
N LEU A 616 17.33 -4.07 5.24
CA LEU A 616 15.89 -3.80 5.07
C LEU A 616 15.49 -3.42 3.64
N TYR A 617 16.30 -3.77 2.64
CA TYR A 617 15.93 -3.60 1.24
C TYR A 617 14.92 -4.65 0.76
N ASN A 618 14.26 -4.34 -0.36
CA ASN A 618 13.09 -5.08 -0.84
C ASN A 618 13.37 -6.59 -1.01
N GLU A 619 14.57 -6.97 -1.45
CA GLU A 619 14.96 -8.40 -1.61
C GLU A 619 14.71 -9.24 -0.36
N TYR A 620 14.93 -8.66 0.83
CA TYR A 620 14.80 -9.37 2.11
C TYR A 620 13.49 -9.08 2.82
N THR A 621 12.71 -8.11 2.36
CA THR A 621 11.47 -7.69 3.03
C THR A 621 10.20 -8.04 2.26
N ASP A 622 10.31 -8.39 0.98
CA ASP A 622 9.15 -8.70 0.14
C ASP A 622 8.66 -10.16 0.21
N GLY A 623 9.40 -11.00 0.95
CA GLY A 623 9.11 -12.40 1.22
C GLY A 623 9.44 -13.38 0.08
N ARG A 624 9.98 -12.92 -1.05
CA ARG A 624 10.12 -13.73 -2.27
C ARG A 624 11.49 -14.42 -2.37
N LYS A 625 12.53 -13.87 -1.74
CA LYS A 625 13.90 -14.40 -1.80
C LYS A 625 14.26 -15.29 -0.62
N ILE A 626 13.98 -14.82 0.60
CA ILE A 626 14.43 -15.47 1.84
C ILE A 626 13.33 -16.36 2.44
N PRO A 627 13.69 -17.45 3.15
CA PRO A 627 12.71 -18.30 3.82
C PRO A 627 11.84 -17.55 4.85
N ALA A 628 10.58 -17.94 4.97
CA ALA A 628 9.59 -17.29 5.86
C ALA A 628 9.94 -17.29 7.36
N LYS A 629 10.94 -18.09 7.79
CA LYS A 629 11.45 -18.05 9.17
C LYS A 629 12.24 -16.79 9.49
N PHE A 630 12.63 -16.00 8.50
CA PHE A 630 13.29 -14.72 8.70
C PHE A 630 12.23 -13.62 8.66
N GLU A 631 12.10 -12.88 9.75
CA GLU A 631 11.01 -11.94 9.97
C GLU A 631 11.42 -10.51 9.59
N ASN A 632 12.23 -10.34 8.54
CA ASN A 632 12.82 -9.05 8.14
C ASN A 632 11.78 -7.96 7.91
N PHE A 633 10.63 -8.28 7.29
CA PHE A 633 9.54 -7.32 7.13
C PHE A 633 9.03 -6.82 8.50
N GLN A 634 8.82 -7.73 9.45
CA GLN A 634 8.37 -7.40 10.80
C GLN A 634 9.47 -6.66 11.60
N ALA A 635 10.74 -7.05 11.44
CA ALA A 635 11.88 -6.36 12.03
C ALA A 635 12.00 -4.91 11.52
N GLY A 636 11.72 -4.68 10.23
CA GLY A 636 11.62 -3.35 9.64
C GLY A 636 10.51 -2.51 10.27
N LYS A 637 9.34 -3.11 10.52
CA LYS A 637 8.20 -2.45 11.18
C LYS A 637 8.50 -2.10 12.63
N ASP A 638 9.13 -3.02 13.36
CA ASP A 638 9.59 -2.82 14.74
C ASP A 638 10.59 -1.66 14.82
N LEU A 639 11.61 -1.67 13.94
CA LEU A 639 12.60 -0.60 13.87
C LEU A 639 11.96 0.75 13.50
N ALA A 640 11.11 0.78 12.47
CA ALA A 640 10.41 2.00 12.07
C ALA A 640 9.57 2.59 13.20
N THR A 641 8.82 1.73 13.92
CA THR A 641 8.02 2.11 15.09
C THR A 641 8.91 2.68 16.19
N TRP A 642 10.01 2.00 16.52
CA TRP A 642 10.95 2.46 17.55
C TRP A 642 11.59 3.79 17.18
N LEU A 643 12.10 3.95 15.95
CA LEU A 643 12.72 5.19 15.47
C LEU A 643 11.76 6.38 15.58
N LEU A 644 10.51 6.19 15.14
CA LEU A 644 9.50 7.23 15.26
C LEU A 644 9.20 7.56 16.73
N GLN A 645 9.15 6.58 17.63
CA GLN A 645 8.96 6.80 19.08
C GLN A 645 10.14 7.52 19.73
N GLN A 646 11.36 7.36 19.23
CA GLN A 646 12.54 8.09 19.73
C GLN A 646 12.59 9.54 19.26
N SER A 647 11.92 9.86 18.16
CA SER A 647 11.94 11.18 17.53
C SER A 647 10.79 12.07 18.01
N SER A 648 11.06 13.37 18.14
CA SER A 648 10.02 14.38 18.34
C SER A 648 9.38 14.77 17.00
N ALA A 649 8.09 15.10 17.02
CA ALA A 649 7.46 15.80 15.90
C ALA A 649 8.16 17.16 15.69
N LYS A 650 8.37 17.55 14.43
CA LYS A 650 9.12 18.77 14.08
C LYS A 650 8.31 19.69 13.18
#